data_AF-A0A950TMU7-F1
#
_entry.id   AF-A0A950TMU7-F1
#
_cell.length_a   1.000
_cell.length_b   1.000
_cell.length_c   1.000
_cell.angle_alpha   90.00
_cell.angle_beta   90.00
_cell.angle_gamma   90.00
#
_symmetry.space_group_name_H-M   'P 1'
#
loop_
_entity.id
_entity.type
_entity.pdbx_description
1 polymer ?
#
loop_
_entity_poly.entity_id
_entity_poly.type
_entity_poly.pdbx_seq_one_letter_code
_entity_poly.pdbx_strand_id
1 'polypeptide(L)'
;MKRLEEKVKDIVEVRAFSQLQDFSADPAQTLSSYHFTDITSDLMAKWLERVANLNRGVGSASALAGFRGVGKSHFLATVGAILGKPELRSLIPDEHVKLAAEALARRPFLVAHVRRGSGPTLLDELRSSVASAIGAELKSLGSTVPEILHQASLRSGEQPFVVFFDTALGRESRVARDDGAVLSEAAEIGKSMGMFIGVALDDDIAGADGANSSIAKSFQIDYLDQEHLFKIVDTHIFAKEGAKLPILREIYEEWRRVLPGFRWSEQRFLSLYPMHPATLEIAPLIRLYIQDFALLGFASEAGVRILGRPANSLIGLDEMFDSVEKKLRQVVELKDAFSTFDTIDHEVIAKAPVATRLPAKLILKGLFLLSLDGQGSSPADIAAGMMIYGGGADVEKVLDSFTAAGLAVNEDGKYRLQGGAAAVSPEAVSALDLAAAEVSEEAIWDVLLRQTSEKFSDVEASEDFGRLPTLCTVEWRGALRRGEILWKHESFDRESSCDWTIFVERRGDARITTSNARPALLWRVAPLTEQEKTTLRRYHVLRTDSTVREGLSDGLATQMQIYSIASERIWQRVFLHESRLTTDNAEYELLDESTSAHTLSQVLSKALTPYFDSLYSQHPEFAASLGVKEASMLIANFFGGGAPESAETRRLVDTFAAPLGLGVSFDSSVIATTGEELLQLPLVKTALGTTSDAASLKEISGRLSAAPLGLTREAQHLVLAALVAQRQFDFVTASGNRINHRSLDLQIIWDDIQGIASPRSEEYPLEPRRKLPHCGV
;
A
#
# COMPACT_ATOMS: atom_id res chain seq x y z
N MET A 1 -29.99 -1.63 21.10
CA MET A 1 -29.50 -0.48 20.31
C MET A 1 -30.33 0.74 20.61
N LYS A 2 -29.71 1.93 20.55
CA LYS A 2 -30.49 3.18 20.52
C LYS A 2 -31.34 3.20 19.24
N ARG A 3 -32.58 3.69 19.34
CA ARG A 3 -33.35 4.02 18.13
C ARG A 3 -32.81 5.35 17.61
N LEU A 4 -32.21 5.31 16.43
CA LEU A 4 -31.89 6.51 15.67
C LEU A 4 -33.16 6.94 14.91
N GLU A 5 -33.41 8.24 14.88
CA GLU A 5 -34.54 8.79 14.10
C GLU A 5 -34.19 8.87 12.61
N GLU A 6 -32.89 8.97 12.31
CA GLU A 6 -32.33 9.04 10.97
C GLU A 6 -32.46 7.74 10.19
N LYS A 7 -32.67 7.89 8.89
CA LYS A 7 -32.59 6.83 7.89
C LYS A 7 -31.30 6.97 7.09
N VAL A 8 -30.94 5.91 6.36
CA VAL A 8 -29.75 5.92 5.50
C VAL A 8 -29.76 7.07 4.50
N LYS A 9 -30.92 7.37 3.90
CA LYS A 9 -31.10 8.50 2.97
C LYS A 9 -30.85 9.89 3.57
N ASP A 10 -30.86 10.02 4.91
CA ASP A 10 -30.63 11.29 5.60
C ASP A 10 -29.12 11.51 5.86
N ILE A 11 -28.27 10.56 5.44
CA ILE A 11 -26.82 10.56 5.65
C ILE A 11 -26.07 10.38 4.33
N VAL A 12 -26.61 9.55 3.42
CA VAL A 12 -25.96 9.13 2.18
C VAL A 12 -26.83 9.43 0.96
N GLU A 13 -26.22 10.07 -0.04
CA GLU A 13 -26.73 10.14 -1.41
C GLU A 13 -26.20 8.94 -2.20
N VAL A 14 -27.12 8.09 -2.68
CA VAL A 14 -26.76 6.96 -3.55
C VAL A 14 -26.79 7.39 -5.00
N ARG A 15 -25.63 7.27 -5.67
CA ARG A 15 -25.47 7.60 -7.10
C ARG A 15 -25.47 6.33 -7.94
N ALA A 16 -26.00 6.46 -9.16
CA ALA A 16 -25.99 5.37 -10.13
C ALA A 16 -24.57 5.12 -10.65
N PHE A 17 -24.18 3.85 -10.76
CA PHE A 17 -22.91 3.45 -11.34
C PHE A 17 -23.15 2.77 -12.70
N SER A 18 -22.62 3.34 -13.78
CA SER A 18 -22.75 2.75 -15.11
C SER A 18 -21.65 1.71 -15.36
N GLN A 19 -22.02 0.43 -15.36
CA GLN A 19 -21.08 -0.63 -15.68
C GLN A 19 -20.88 -0.74 -17.20
N LEU A 20 -19.64 -0.55 -17.66
CA LEU A 20 -19.27 -0.83 -19.05
C LEU A 20 -19.03 -2.34 -19.25
N GLN A 21 -19.57 -2.88 -20.35
CA GLN A 21 -19.36 -4.28 -20.72
C GLN A 21 -18.10 -4.51 -21.56
N ASP A 22 -17.71 -3.56 -22.41
CA ASP A 22 -16.46 -3.59 -23.19
C ASP A 22 -15.76 -2.24 -23.10
N PHE A 23 -14.60 -2.21 -22.43
CA PHE A 23 -13.79 -1.00 -22.25
C PHE A 23 -13.06 -0.56 -23.53
N SER A 24 -12.95 -1.41 -24.55
CA SER A 24 -12.31 -1.04 -25.82
C SER A 24 -13.31 -0.50 -26.86
N ALA A 25 -14.61 -0.60 -26.60
CA ALA A 25 -15.64 -0.24 -27.58
C ALA A 25 -15.72 1.27 -27.83
N ASP A 26 -15.73 2.08 -26.76
CA ASP A 26 -15.74 3.54 -26.86
C ASP A 26 -14.71 4.15 -25.89
N PRO A 27 -13.55 4.61 -26.39
CA PRO A 27 -12.52 5.25 -25.58
C PRO A 27 -12.99 6.49 -24.79
N ALA A 28 -13.94 7.26 -25.32
CA ALA A 28 -14.45 8.45 -24.63
C ALA A 28 -15.32 8.03 -23.45
N GLN A 29 -16.20 7.04 -23.66
CA GLN A 29 -17.02 6.48 -22.59
C GLN A 29 -16.16 5.80 -21.52
N THR A 30 -15.13 5.06 -21.93
CA THR A 30 -14.15 4.42 -21.02
C THR A 30 -13.46 5.43 -20.12
N LEU A 31 -12.96 6.55 -20.67
CA LEU A 31 -12.36 7.61 -19.87
C LEU A 31 -13.39 8.29 -18.94
N SER A 32 -14.57 8.64 -19.47
CA SER A 32 -15.59 9.36 -18.69
C SER A 32 -16.18 8.57 -17.52
N SER A 33 -16.13 7.23 -17.60
CA SER A 33 -16.58 6.32 -16.55
C SER A 33 -15.46 5.87 -15.62
N TYR A 34 -14.22 6.28 -15.88
CA TYR A 34 -13.09 5.95 -15.02
C TYR A 34 -13.07 6.88 -13.80
N HIS A 35 -13.03 6.29 -12.61
CA HIS A 35 -12.97 7.02 -11.34
C HIS A 35 -11.55 7.00 -10.80
N PHE A 36 -10.90 8.16 -10.88
CA PHE A 36 -9.56 8.37 -10.37
C PHE A 36 -9.56 8.43 -8.84
N THR A 37 -8.72 7.60 -8.24
CA THR A 37 -8.28 7.70 -6.83
C THR A 37 -6.81 8.08 -6.81
N ASP A 38 -6.30 8.59 -5.70
CA ASP A 38 -4.86 8.81 -5.46
C ASP A 38 -3.98 7.64 -5.95
N ILE A 39 -4.31 6.39 -5.57
CA ILE A 39 -3.59 5.18 -6.01
C ILE A 39 -3.55 5.05 -7.54
N THR A 40 -4.72 5.12 -8.19
CA THR A 40 -4.80 4.96 -9.64
C THR A 40 -4.23 6.16 -10.40
N SER A 41 -4.32 7.36 -9.83
CA SER A 41 -3.80 8.60 -10.42
C SER A 41 -2.28 8.55 -10.47
N ASP A 42 -1.64 8.20 -9.36
CA ASP A 42 -0.18 8.06 -9.28
C ASP A 42 0.32 6.95 -10.22
N LEU A 43 -0.33 5.79 -10.21
CA LEU A 43 0.01 4.67 -11.11
C LEU A 43 -0.16 5.06 -12.59
N MET A 44 -1.26 5.76 -12.92
CA MET A 44 -1.54 6.16 -14.30
C MET A 44 -0.55 7.23 -14.77
N ALA A 45 -0.29 8.25 -13.95
CA ALA A 45 0.70 9.28 -14.24
C ALA A 45 2.07 8.65 -14.49
N LYS A 46 2.51 7.73 -13.62
CA LYS A 46 3.75 6.95 -13.79
C LYS A 46 3.82 6.22 -15.13
N TRP A 47 2.74 5.57 -15.56
CA TRP A 47 2.70 4.86 -16.85
C TRP A 47 2.73 5.83 -18.04
N LEU A 48 2.00 6.95 -17.96
CA LEU A 48 2.01 7.98 -19.01
C LEU A 48 3.38 8.65 -19.13
N GLU A 49 4.06 8.94 -18.02
CA GLU A 49 5.41 9.48 -17.98
C GLU A 49 6.44 8.49 -18.57
N ARG A 50 6.32 7.20 -18.26
CA ARG A 50 7.15 6.17 -18.91
C ARG A 50 6.98 6.20 -20.42
N VAL A 51 5.75 6.33 -20.93
CA VAL A 51 5.48 6.43 -22.37
C VAL A 51 6.04 7.74 -22.97
N ALA A 52 5.91 8.87 -22.25
CA ALA A 52 6.41 10.16 -22.69
C ALA A 52 7.94 10.18 -22.84
N ASN A 53 8.66 9.40 -22.03
CA ASN A 53 10.12 9.34 -22.01
C ASN A 53 10.73 8.28 -22.94
N LEU A 54 9.92 7.55 -23.72
CA LEU A 54 10.43 6.53 -24.64
C LEU A 54 11.22 7.16 -25.79
N ASN A 55 12.32 6.50 -26.14
CA ASN A 55 13.18 6.88 -27.25
C ASN A 55 13.46 5.66 -28.13
N ARG A 56 13.93 5.88 -29.37
CA ARG A 56 14.38 4.77 -30.23
C ARG A 56 15.48 3.97 -29.51
N GLY A 57 15.26 2.67 -29.36
CA GLY A 57 16.19 1.78 -28.65
C GLY A 57 16.00 1.71 -27.13
N VAL A 58 15.14 2.54 -26.54
CA VAL A 58 14.86 2.60 -25.10
C VAL A 58 13.35 2.55 -24.88
N GLY A 59 12.83 1.33 -24.86
CA GLY A 59 11.43 1.02 -24.59
C GLY A 59 11.18 0.71 -23.10
N SER A 60 9.94 0.36 -22.77
CA SER A 60 9.55 -0.01 -21.40
C SER A 60 8.52 -1.13 -21.42
N ALA A 61 8.55 -1.98 -20.39
CA ALA A 61 7.57 -3.03 -20.18
C ALA A 61 7.06 -2.96 -18.73
N SER A 62 5.76 -2.76 -18.57
CA SER A 62 5.09 -2.60 -17.28
C SER A 62 3.97 -3.63 -17.14
N ALA A 63 3.80 -4.16 -15.94
CA ALA A 63 2.76 -5.11 -15.61
C ALA A 63 1.90 -4.56 -14.47
N LEU A 64 0.59 -4.72 -14.56
CA LEU A 64 -0.34 -4.36 -13.50
C LEU A 64 -0.91 -5.63 -12.87
N ALA A 65 -0.55 -5.86 -11.61
CA ALA A 65 -0.97 -6.99 -10.79
C ALA A 65 -2.09 -6.57 -9.82
N GLY A 66 -2.84 -7.53 -9.31
CA GLY A 66 -3.84 -7.30 -8.26
C GLY A 66 -5.09 -8.14 -8.44
N PHE A 67 -5.96 -8.08 -7.43
CA PHE A 67 -7.11 -8.98 -7.34
C PHE A 67 -8.05 -8.91 -8.55
N ARG A 68 -8.79 -10.00 -8.76
CA ARG A 68 -9.80 -10.02 -9.81
C ARG A 68 -10.88 -8.96 -9.55
N GLY A 69 -11.08 -8.09 -10.53
CA GLY A 69 -12.10 -7.06 -10.51
C GLY A 69 -11.78 -5.82 -9.65
N VAL A 70 -10.49 -5.57 -9.36
CA VAL A 70 -10.01 -4.26 -8.87
C VAL A 70 -10.10 -3.18 -9.95
N GLY A 71 -10.02 -3.54 -11.23
CA GLY A 71 -10.16 -2.57 -12.33
C GLY A 71 -8.98 -2.50 -13.29
N LYS A 72 -8.08 -3.50 -13.27
CA LYS A 72 -6.91 -3.57 -14.16
C LYS A 72 -7.25 -3.36 -15.65
N SER A 73 -8.28 -4.04 -16.14
CA SER A 73 -8.75 -3.90 -17.53
C SER A 73 -9.23 -2.49 -17.86
N HIS A 74 -9.97 -1.85 -16.94
CA HIS A 74 -10.43 -0.48 -17.10
C HIS A 74 -9.25 0.51 -17.04
N PHE A 75 -8.26 0.26 -16.17
CA PHE A 75 -7.02 1.03 -16.12
C PHE A 75 -6.28 0.99 -17.45
N LEU A 76 -5.99 -0.21 -17.99
CA LEU A 76 -5.28 -0.36 -19.27
C LEU A 76 -6.05 0.27 -20.43
N ALA A 77 -7.37 0.09 -20.49
CA ALA A 77 -8.20 0.70 -21.52
C ALA A 77 -8.21 2.22 -21.44
N THR A 78 -8.20 2.79 -20.22
CA THR A 78 -8.15 4.24 -20.00
C THR A 78 -6.80 4.82 -20.41
N VAL A 79 -5.68 4.16 -20.06
CA VAL A 79 -4.34 4.54 -20.56
C VAL A 79 -4.31 4.48 -22.08
N GLY A 80 -4.82 3.40 -22.69
CA GLY A 80 -4.93 3.26 -24.14
C GLY A 80 -5.76 4.37 -24.79
N ALA A 81 -6.87 4.78 -24.17
CA ALA A 81 -7.70 5.89 -24.64
C ALA A 81 -6.94 7.23 -24.63
N ILE A 82 -6.25 7.54 -23.53
CA ILE A 82 -5.45 8.78 -23.36
C ILE A 82 -4.30 8.86 -24.38
N LEU A 83 -3.64 7.73 -24.65
CA LEU A 83 -2.54 7.61 -25.61
C LEU A 83 -3.05 7.70 -27.06
N GLY A 84 -4.10 6.95 -27.38
CA GLY A 84 -4.62 6.82 -28.75
C GLY A 84 -5.43 8.03 -29.23
N LYS A 85 -6.01 8.82 -28.33
CA LYS A 85 -6.88 9.96 -28.67
C LYS A 85 -6.47 11.25 -27.92
N PRO A 86 -5.59 12.08 -28.49
CA PRO A 86 -5.12 13.32 -27.87
C PRO A 86 -6.24 14.27 -27.43
N GLU A 87 -7.37 14.30 -28.13
CA GLU A 87 -8.54 15.10 -27.79
C GLU A 87 -9.14 14.75 -26.42
N LEU A 88 -9.03 13.50 -25.98
CA LEU A 88 -9.55 13.06 -24.68
C LEU A 88 -8.72 13.56 -23.50
N ARG A 89 -7.47 13.98 -23.71
CA ARG A 89 -6.59 14.47 -22.64
C ARG A 89 -7.14 15.72 -21.95
N SER A 90 -7.88 16.54 -22.69
CA SER A 90 -8.56 17.72 -22.16
C SER A 90 -9.77 17.39 -21.25
N LEU A 91 -10.26 16.15 -21.30
CA LEU A 91 -11.41 15.67 -20.54
C LEU A 91 -11.01 14.89 -19.28
N ILE A 92 -9.71 14.76 -19.00
CA ILE A 92 -9.21 14.10 -17.80
C ILE A 92 -9.58 14.97 -16.58
N PRO A 93 -10.37 14.46 -15.62
CA PRO A 93 -10.80 15.23 -14.46
C PRO A 93 -9.71 15.38 -13.39
N ASP A 94 -8.77 14.43 -13.32
CA ASP A 94 -7.67 14.42 -12.34
C ASP A 94 -6.49 15.26 -12.85
N GLU A 95 -6.09 16.27 -12.07
CA GLU A 95 -5.05 17.22 -12.49
C GLU A 95 -3.65 16.58 -12.53
N HIS A 96 -3.34 15.59 -11.66
CA HIS A 96 -2.06 14.92 -11.68
C HIS A 96 -1.88 14.09 -12.95
N VAL A 97 -2.88 13.29 -13.30
CA VAL A 97 -2.89 12.49 -14.53
C VAL A 97 -2.91 13.39 -15.77
N LYS A 98 -3.65 14.50 -15.72
CA LYS A 98 -3.71 15.46 -16.82
C LYS A 98 -2.35 16.10 -17.09
N LEU A 99 -1.62 16.54 -16.05
CA LEU A 99 -0.26 17.07 -16.19
C LEU A 99 0.69 16.04 -16.83
N ALA A 100 0.62 14.77 -16.40
CA ALA A 100 1.38 13.68 -17.02
C ALA A 100 0.99 13.46 -18.50
N ALA A 101 -0.31 13.55 -18.82
CA ALA A 101 -0.81 13.42 -20.19
C ALA A 101 -0.40 14.59 -21.09
N GLU A 102 -0.19 15.79 -20.54
CA GLU A 102 0.29 16.97 -21.27
C GLU A 102 1.75 16.84 -21.72
N ALA A 103 2.56 16.03 -21.02
CA ALA A 103 3.93 15.71 -21.42
C ALA A 103 4.01 14.78 -22.65
N LEU A 104 2.91 14.11 -23.02
CA LEU A 104 2.86 13.23 -24.18
C LEU A 104 2.93 14.01 -25.50
N ALA A 105 3.44 13.35 -26.54
CA ALA A 105 3.41 13.89 -27.89
C ALA A 105 1.99 14.27 -28.34
N ARG A 106 1.84 15.39 -29.06
CA ARG A 106 0.54 15.89 -29.55
C ARG A 106 -0.13 14.96 -30.58
N ARG A 107 0.64 14.09 -31.23
CA ARG A 107 0.12 13.11 -32.19
C ARG A 107 -0.44 11.88 -31.45
N PRO A 108 -1.46 11.21 -32.00
CA PRO A 108 -1.97 9.96 -31.44
C PRO A 108 -0.90 8.86 -31.51
N PHE A 109 -0.81 8.06 -30.45
CA PHE A 109 -0.02 6.83 -30.46
C PHE A 109 -0.83 5.71 -31.13
N LEU A 110 -0.15 4.80 -31.83
CA LEU A 110 -0.79 3.57 -32.29
C LEU A 110 -0.81 2.57 -31.13
N VAL A 111 -2.01 2.17 -30.72
CA VAL A 111 -2.24 1.29 -29.57
C VAL A 111 -2.89 0.00 -30.04
N ALA A 112 -2.26 -1.14 -29.74
CA ALA A 112 -2.83 -2.47 -29.95
C ALA A 112 -3.33 -3.06 -28.63
N HIS A 113 -4.62 -3.43 -28.57
CA HIS A 113 -5.22 -4.12 -27.43
C HIS A 113 -5.33 -5.61 -27.72
N VAL A 114 -4.37 -6.38 -27.20
CA VAL A 114 -4.32 -7.83 -27.31
C VAL A 114 -5.27 -8.46 -26.30
N ARG A 115 -6.32 -9.11 -26.81
CA ARG A 115 -7.33 -9.81 -26.02
C ARG A 115 -6.90 -11.27 -25.82
N ARG A 116 -6.18 -11.54 -24.73
CA ARG A 116 -5.75 -12.89 -24.34
C ARG A 116 -6.94 -13.84 -24.33
N GLY A 117 -6.81 -15.09 -24.78
CA GLY A 117 -7.86 -16.10 -24.75
C GLY A 117 -9.03 -15.89 -25.71
N SER A 118 -8.91 -14.96 -26.67
CA SER A 118 -9.90 -14.78 -27.74
C SER A 118 -9.57 -15.63 -29.00
N GLY A 119 -8.35 -16.15 -29.06
CA GLY A 119 -7.85 -17.00 -30.14
C GLY A 119 -7.13 -18.24 -29.61
N PRO A 120 -6.60 -19.09 -30.51
CA PRO A 120 -5.94 -20.33 -30.14
C PRO A 120 -4.59 -20.10 -29.44
N THR A 121 -3.82 -19.09 -29.85
CA THR A 121 -2.53 -18.73 -29.25
C THR A 121 -2.41 -17.24 -28.98
N LEU A 122 -1.55 -16.84 -28.03
CA LEU A 122 -1.28 -15.42 -27.77
C LEU A 122 -0.63 -14.74 -28.98
N LEU A 123 0.17 -15.48 -29.75
CA LEU A 123 0.78 -14.98 -30.97
C LEU A 123 -0.26 -14.61 -32.03
N ASP A 124 -1.30 -15.42 -32.21
CA ASP A 124 -2.39 -15.12 -33.15
C ASP A 124 -3.20 -13.89 -32.72
N GLU A 125 -3.43 -13.76 -31.41
CA GLU A 125 -4.13 -12.61 -30.83
C GLU A 125 -3.30 -11.32 -30.95
N LEU A 126 -1.99 -11.40 -30.70
CA LEU A 126 -1.04 -10.31 -30.92
C LEU A 126 -1.06 -9.89 -32.38
N ARG A 127 -0.93 -10.85 -33.30
CA ARG A 127 -0.95 -10.61 -34.75
C ARG A 127 -2.25 -9.94 -35.18
N SER A 128 -3.39 -10.44 -34.72
CA SER A 128 -4.71 -9.86 -35.04
C SER A 128 -4.84 -8.42 -34.53
N SER A 129 -4.40 -8.17 -33.30
CA SER A 129 -4.53 -6.86 -32.65
C SER A 129 -3.60 -5.83 -33.27
N VAL A 130 -2.36 -6.22 -33.61
CA VAL A 130 -1.40 -5.37 -34.33
C VAL A 130 -1.91 -5.07 -35.74
N ALA A 131 -2.45 -6.06 -36.46
CA ALA A 131 -3.05 -5.86 -37.78
C ALA A 131 -4.13 -4.78 -37.75
N SER A 132 -5.02 -4.87 -36.76
CA SER A 132 -6.08 -3.89 -36.54
C SER A 132 -5.51 -2.49 -36.24
N ALA A 133 -4.55 -2.39 -35.32
CA ALA A 133 -3.96 -1.12 -34.89
C ALA A 133 -3.21 -0.38 -36.01
N ILE A 134 -2.53 -1.10 -36.91
CA ILE A 134 -1.77 -0.49 -38.02
C ILE A 134 -2.56 -0.46 -39.34
N GLY A 135 -3.79 -0.97 -39.37
CA GLY A 135 -4.62 -1.05 -40.57
C GLY A 135 -4.06 -1.97 -41.67
N ALA A 136 -3.41 -3.08 -41.30
CA ALA A 136 -2.83 -4.05 -42.23
C ALA A 136 -3.67 -5.32 -42.36
N GLU A 137 -3.54 -6.03 -43.48
CA GLU A 137 -4.12 -7.37 -43.62
C GLU A 137 -3.33 -8.38 -42.78
N LEU A 138 -4.03 -9.26 -42.07
CA LEU A 138 -3.43 -10.29 -41.20
C LEU A 138 -2.36 -11.13 -41.93
N LYS A 139 -2.59 -11.44 -43.22
CA LYS A 139 -1.67 -12.23 -44.07
C LYS A 139 -0.34 -11.51 -44.36
N SER A 140 -0.31 -10.19 -44.27
CA SER A 140 0.89 -9.38 -44.53
C SER A 140 1.82 -9.27 -43.32
N LEU A 141 1.33 -9.62 -42.13
CA LEU A 141 2.12 -9.67 -40.91
C LEU A 141 2.95 -10.95 -40.84
N GLY A 142 4.14 -10.82 -40.26
CA GLY A 142 5.01 -11.95 -39.94
C GLY A 142 4.36 -12.97 -39.01
N SER A 143 5.05 -14.09 -38.83
CA SER A 143 4.59 -15.21 -38.01
C SER A 143 5.35 -15.34 -36.69
N THR A 144 6.22 -14.39 -36.35
CA THR A 144 6.99 -14.38 -35.09
C THR A 144 6.81 -13.05 -34.37
N VAL A 145 7.01 -13.04 -33.05
CA VAL A 145 6.92 -11.80 -32.23
C VAL A 145 7.86 -10.70 -32.75
N PRO A 146 9.15 -10.97 -33.07
CA PRO A 146 10.04 -9.95 -33.63
C PRO A 146 9.53 -9.35 -34.94
N GLU A 147 9.04 -10.18 -35.86
CA GLU A 147 8.55 -9.70 -37.16
C GLU A 147 7.31 -8.81 -37.01
N ILE A 148 6.36 -9.24 -36.18
CA ILE A 148 5.11 -8.51 -35.92
C ILE A 148 5.42 -7.14 -35.30
N LEU A 149 6.26 -7.11 -34.24
CA LEU A 149 6.60 -5.86 -33.56
C LEU A 149 7.48 -4.96 -34.43
N HIS A 150 8.43 -5.51 -35.20
CA HIS A 150 9.23 -4.71 -36.12
C HIS A 150 8.35 -4.02 -37.19
N GLN A 151 7.39 -4.75 -37.77
CA GLN A 151 6.45 -4.16 -38.72
C GLN A 151 5.56 -3.09 -38.07
N ALA A 152 5.16 -3.27 -36.81
CA ALA A 152 4.43 -2.27 -36.05
C ALA A 152 5.25 -1.00 -35.81
N SER A 153 6.52 -1.14 -35.41
CA SER A 153 7.47 -0.04 -35.22
C SER A 153 7.66 0.78 -36.50
N LEU A 154 7.82 0.11 -37.64
CA LEU A 154 7.97 0.78 -38.95
C LEU A 154 6.74 1.60 -39.31
N ARG A 155 5.53 1.16 -38.91
CA ARG A 155 4.28 1.88 -39.16
C ARG A 155 4.05 3.02 -38.17
N SER A 156 4.52 2.92 -36.93
CA SER A 156 4.40 3.99 -35.92
C SER A 156 5.39 5.15 -36.17
N GLY A 157 6.49 4.89 -36.88
CA GLY A 157 7.39 5.91 -37.42
C GLY A 157 8.30 6.53 -36.36
N GLU A 158 8.02 7.78 -35.98
CA GLU A 158 8.75 8.46 -34.89
C GLU A 158 8.05 8.32 -33.54
N GLN A 159 6.78 7.91 -33.51
CA GLN A 159 6.06 7.67 -32.27
C GLN A 159 6.30 6.23 -31.79
N PRO A 160 6.47 6.02 -30.48
CA PRO A 160 6.44 4.69 -29.88
C PRO A 160 5.16 3.94 -30.23
N PHE A 161 5.29 2.65 -30.55
CA PHE A 161 4.14 1.75 -30.64
C PHE A 161 3.81 1.24 -29.24
N VAL A 162 2.52 1.11 -28.94
CA VAL A 162 2.03 0.73 -27.61
C VAL A 162 1.23 -0.57 -27.73
N VAL A 163 1.54 -1.56 -26.90
CA VAL A 163 0.82 -2.85 -26.86
C VAL A 163 0.32 -3.09 -25.45
N PHE A 164 -0.99 -3.33 -25.32
CA PHE A 164 -1.62 -3.76 -24.08
C PHE A 164 -2.10 -5.19 -24.20
N PHE A 165 -1.66 -6.04 -23.27
CA PHE A 165 -2.16 -7.40 -23.11
C PHE A 165 -3.16 -7.43 -21.95
N ASP A 166 -4.40 -7.81 -22.26
CA ASP A 166 -5.46 -7.97 -21.26
C ASP A 166 -6.27 -9.23 -21.53
N THR A 167 -6.94 -9.72 -20.50
CA THR A 167 -7.79 -10.89 -20.58
C THR A 167 -9.13 -10.53 -21.26
N ALA A 168 -9.48 -11.22 -22.36
CA ALA A 168 -10.77 -11.04 -23.04
C ALA A 168 -11.96 -11.20 -22.07
N LEU A 169 -12.92 -10.29 -22.18
CA LEU A 169 -14.17 -10.29 -21.41
C LEU A 169 -15.16 -11.30 -22.02
N GLY A 170 -15.88 -12.06 -21.18
CA GLY A 170 -16.96 -12.96 -21.62
C GLY A 170 -16.58 -14.42 -21.86
N ARG A 171 -15.44 -14.90 -21.34
CA ARG A 171 -15.06 -16.31 -21.45
C ARG A 171 -15.85 -17.17 -20.45
N GLU A 172 -16.31 -18.35 -20.88
CA GLU A 172 -16.93 -19.33 -19.97
C GLU A 172 -15.91 -19.94 -18.99
N SER A 173 -14.63 -20.01 -19.38
CA SER A 173 -13.54 -20.62 -18.60
C SER A 173 -12.27 -19.76 -18.55
N ARG A 174 -11.40 -20.06 -17.57
CA ARG A 174 -10.08 -19.41 -17.43
C ARG A 174 -9.16 -19.80 -18.59
N VAL A 175 -8.21 -18.93 -18.94
CA VAL A 175 -7.15 -19.26 -19.91
C VAL A 175 -6.11 -20.11 -19.20
N ALA A 176 -6.19 -21.43 -19.40
CA ALA A 176 -5.28 -22.41 -18.81
C ALA A 176 -3.91 -22.52 -19.52
N ARG A 177 -3.72 -21.82 -20.64
CA ARG A 177 -2.48 -21.91 -21.45
C ARG A 177 -1.36 -21.03 -20.87
N ASP A 178 -0.13 -21.55 -20.91
CA ASP A 178 1.08 -20.82 -20.55
C ASP A 178 1.50 -19.88 -21.69
N ASP A 179 1.37 -18.58 -21.45
CA ASP A 179 1.71 -17.51 -22.39
C ASP A 179 2.97 -16.73 -21.95
N GLY A 180 3.63 -17.13 -20.86
CA GLY A 180 4.69 -16.33 -20.23
C GLY A 180 5.89 -16.09 -21.14
N ALA A 181 6.34 -17.12 -21.86
CA ALA A 181 7.46 -17.01 -22.79
C ALA A 181 7.21 -15.97 -23.91
N VAL A 182 5.99 -15.95 -24.47
CA VAL A 182 5.61 -15.00 -25.52
C VAL A 182 5.51 -13.58 -24.97
N LEU A 183 4.98 -13.42 -23.76
CA LEU A 183 4.91 -12.11 -23.08
C LEU A 183 6.31 -11.54 -22.78
N SER A 184 7.22 -12.38 -22.27
CA SER A 184 8.60 -11.97 -22.01
C SER A 184 9.38 -11.68 -23.29
N GLU A 185 9.21 -12.48 -24.34
CA GLU A 185 9.80 -12.20 -25.65
C GLU A 185 9.29 -10.85 -26.19
N ALA A 186 7.98 -10.59 -26.13
CA ALA A 186 7.40 -9.32 -26.55
C ALA A 186 7.93 -8.14 -25.73
N ALA A 187 8.13 -8.31 -24.42
CA ALA A 187 8.68 -7.28 -23.54
C ALA A 187 10.14 -6.93 -23.89
N GLU A 188 11.01 -7.93 -24.04
CA GLU A 188 12.42 -7.70 -24.37
C GLU A 188 12.59 -7.05 -25.75
N ILE A 189 11.84 -7.54 -26.73
CA ILE A 189 11.85 -6.95 -28.08
C ILE A 189 11.28 -5.53 -28.04
N GLY A 190 10.16 -5.32 -27.36
CA GLY A 190 9.54 -4.00 -27.20
C GLY A 190 10.49 -2.98 -26.56
N LYS A 191 11.20 -3.36 -25.49
CA LYS A 191 12.26 -2.55 -24.87
C LYS A 191 13.34 -2.18 -25.88
N SER A 192 13.85 -3.16 -26.66
CA SER A 192 14.90 -2.91 -27.65
C SER A 192 14.44 -2.01 -28.82
N MET A 193 13.14 -1.96 -29.09
CA MET A 193 12.56 -1.20 -30.22
C MET A 193 12.00 0.18 -29.83
N GLY A 194 12.08 0.58 -28.56
CA GLY A 194 11.50 1.85 -28.10
C GLY A 194 9.98 1.81 -27.98
N MET A 195 9.39 0.65 -27.72
CA MET A 195 7.95 0.45 -27.55
C MET A 195 7.55 0.47 -26.07
N PHE A 196 6.25 0.63 -25.83
CA PHE A 196 5.64 0.35 -24.53
C PHE A 196 4.85 -0.95 -24.56
N ILE A 197 5.16 -1.86 -23.64
CA ILE A 197 4.41 -3.11 -23.45
C ILE A 197 3.76 -3.09 -22.07
N GLY A 198 2.44 -3.00 -22.03
CA GLY A 198 1.63 -3.09 -20.81
C GLY A 198 0.92 -4.43 -20.71
N VAL A 199 0.89 -5.06 -19.54
CA VAL A 199 0.12 -6.30 -19.31
C VAL A 199 -0.71 -6.23 -18.03
N ALA A 200 -1.96 -6.68 -18.09
CA ALA A 200 -2.76 -6.96 -16.90
C ALA A 200 -2.52 -8.40 -16.50
N LEU A 201 -2.05 -8.59 -15.27
CA LEU A 201 -1.79 -9.89 -14.69
C LEU A 201 -2.83 -10.16 -13.60
N ASP A 202 -3.44 -11.34 -13.65
CA ASP A 202 -4.22 -11.84 -12.52
C ASP A 202 -3.26 -12.33 -11.42
N ASP A 203 -3.71 -12.46 -10.16
CA ASP A 203 -2.87 -12.75 -8.96
C ASP A 203 -1.97 -14.01 -9.06
N ASP A 204 -2.07 -14.77 -10.14
CA ASP A 204 -1.29 -15.97 -10.42
C ASP A 204 0.20 -15.68 -10.74
N ILE A 205 0.69 -14.43 -10.57
CA ILE A 205 2.13 -14.07 -10.75
C ILE A 205 3.01 -14.63 -9.64
N ALA A 206 2.41 -15.16 -8.57
CA ALA A 206 3.13 -15.76 -7.47
C ALA A 206 3.72 -17.15 -7.82
N GLY A 207 4.42 -17.32 -8.94
CA GLY A 207 5.16 -18.55 -9.27
C GLY A 207 6.62 -18.21 -9.56
N ALA A 208 7.55 -18.65 -8.73
CA ALA A 208 8.98 -18.44 -9.00
C ALA A 208 9.57 -19.52 -9.91
N ASP A 209 8.77 -20.20 -10.74
CA ASP A 209 9.26 -21.24 -11.66
C ASP A 209 8.73 -21.05 -13.09
N GLY A 210 9.69 -21.00 -14.02
CA GLY A 210 9.49 -21.02 -15.47
C GLY A 210 8.92 -19.73 -16.06
N ALA A 211 7.61 -19.72 -16.30
CA ALA A 211 6.91 -18.66 -17.03
C ALA A 211 6.88 -17.33 -16.28
N ASN A 212 6.63 -17.36 -14.97
CA ASN A 212 6.47 -16.16 -14.16
C ASN A 212 7.82 -15.53 -13.74
N SER A 213 8.90 -16.31 -13.63
CA SER A 213 10.25 -15.74 -13.44
C SER A 213 10.71 -14.95 -14.66
N SER A 214 10.28 -15.37 -15.86
CA SER A 214 10.53 -14.60 -17.08
C SER A 214 9.72 -13.30 -17.11
N ILE A 215 8.49 -13.29 -16.61
CA ILE A 215 7.68 -12.06 -16.49
C ILE A 215 8.28 -11.11 -15.44
N ALA A 216 8.63 -11.61 -14.26
CA ALA A 216 9.23 -10.80 -13.19
C ALA A 216 10.59 -10.19 -13.59
N LYS A 217 11.36 -10.85 -14.46
CA LYS A 217 12.61 -10.30 -15.02
C LYS A 217 12.35 -9.28 -16.14
N SER A 218 11.32 -9.51 -16.96
CA SER A 218 11.07 -8.71 -18.16
C SER A 218 10.11 -7.53 -17.92
N PHE A 219 9.34 -7.49 -16.84
CA PHE A 219 8.38 -6.42 -16.56
C PHE A 219 8.65 -5.72 -15.24
N GLN A 220 8.40 -4.41 -15.22
CA GLN A 220 8.23 -3.69 -13.96
C GLN A 220 6.79 -3.90 -13.46
N ILE A 221 6.62 -4.59 -12.34
CA ILE A 221 5.31 -4.93 -11.77
C ILE A 221 4.85 -3.79 -10.84
N ASP A 222 3.70 -3.22 -11.14
CA ASP A 222 2.95 -2.30 -10.27
C ASP A 222 1.69 -3.03 -9.75
N TYR A 223 1.30 -2.80 -8.49
CA TYR A 223 0.16 -3.49 -7.86
C TYR A 223 -1.04 -2.55 -7.67
N LEU A 224 -2.24 -3.05 -7.96
CA LEU A 224 -3.51 -2.37 -7.76
C LEU A 224 -4.32 -3.08 -6.67
N ASP A 225 -4.27 -2.55 -5.45
CA ASP A 225 -4.95 -3.07 -4.27
C ASP A 225 -6.48 -2.78 -4.31
N GLN A 226 -7.31 -3.67 -3.77
CA GLN A 226 -8.75 -3.45 -3.61
C GLN A 226 -9.10 -2.20 -2.81
N GLU A 227 -8.19 -1.66 -2.01
CA GLU A 227 -8.43 -0.47 -1.19
C GLU A 227 -8.92 0.75 -1.98
N HIS A 228 -8.48 0.93 -3.24
CA HIS A 228 -8.95 2.04 -4.06
C HIS A 228 -10.46 1.93 -4.34
N LEU A 229 -11.05 0.73 -4.32
CA LEU A 229 -12.49 0.54 -4.48
C LEU A 229 -13.27 1.20 -3.34
N PHE A 230 -12.71 1.30 -2.13
CA PHE A 230 -13.36 2.02 -1.02
C PHE A 230 -13.54 3.50 -1.35
N LYS A 231 -12.52 4.13 -1.93
CA LYS A 231 -12.54 5.54 -2.29
C LYS A 231 -13.54 5.81 -3.41
N ILE A 232 -13.67 4.87 -4.35
CA ILE A 232 -14.68 4.94 -5.40
C ILE A 232 -16.09 4.81 -4.81
N VAL A 233 -16.31 3.81 -3.95
CA VAL A 233 -17.61 3.63 -3.28
C VAL A 233 -17.97 4.87 -2.45
N ASP A 234 -17.05 5.38 -1.63
CA ASP A 234 -17.22 6.56 -0.79
C ASP A 234 -17.57 7.82 -1.58
N THR A 235 -16.80 8.10 -2.63
CA THR A 235 -16.88 9.39 -3.35
C THR A 235 -17.95 9.38 -4.44
N HIS A 236 -18.11 8.24 -5.13
CA HIS A 236 -18.89 8.16 -6.37
C HIS A 236 -20.17 7.37 -6.26
N ILE A 237 -20.35 6.51 -5.25
CA ILE A 237 -21.57 5.71 -5.08
C ILE A 237 -22.34 6.15 -3.83
N PHE A 238 -21.68 6.26 -2.68
CA PHE A 238 -22.26 6.58 -1.38
C PHE A 238 -21.74 7.90 -0.84
N ALA A 239 -22.02 8.98 -1.56
CA ALA A 239 -21.58 10.31 -1.15
C ALA A 239 -22.23 10.70 0.19
N LYS A 240 -21.39 10.98 1.20
CA LYS A 240 -21.86 11.32 2.55
C LYS A 240 -22.01 12.82 2.76
N GLU A 241 -23.01 13.19 3.53
CA GLU A 241 -23.14 14.55 4.03
C GLU A 241 -22.14 14.79 5.18
N GLY A 242 -21.19 15.70 5.00
CA GLY A 242 -20.13 15.98 6.00
C GLY A 242 -20.68 16.34 7.38
N ALA A 243 -21.83 17.01 7.45
CA ALA A 243 -22.50 17.36 8.72
C ALA A 243 -23.02 16.14 9.52
N LYS A 244 -23.16 14.98 8.86
CA LYS A 244 -23.71 13.74 9.42
C LYS A 244 -22.63 12.71 9.79
N LEU A 245 -21.35 13.01 9.55
CA LEU A 245 -20.23 12.15 9.95
C LEU A 245 -20.22 11.79 11.45
N PRO A 246 -20.55 12.70 12.40
CA PRO A 246 -20.59 12.33 13.83
C PRO A 246 -21.60 11.21 14.15
N ILE A 247 -22.71 11.13 13.41
CA ILE A 247 -23.72 10.09 13.59
C ILE A 247 -23.16 8.74 13.14
N LEU A 248 -22.41 8.70 12.04
CA LEU A 248 -21.76 7.48 11.58
C LEU A 248 -20.70 6.96 12.56
N ARG A 249 -19.99 7.88 13.23
CA ARG A 249 -19.06 7.52 14.32
C ARG A 249 -19.79 6.89 15.51
N GLU A 250 -20.92 7.46 15.92
CA GLU A 250 -21.75 6.87 16.99
C GLU A 250 -22.24 5.47 16.60
N ILE A 251 -22.68 5.28 15.34
CA ILE A 251 -23.09 3.98 14.83
C ILE A 251 -21.91 2.98 14.87
N TYR A 252 -20.73 3.38 14.40
CA TYR A 252 -19.52 2.56 14.44
C TYR A 252 -19.16 2.14 15.86
N GLU A 253 -19.11 3.07 16.81
CA GLU A 253 -18.81 2.79 18.21
C GLU A 253 -19.85 1.86 18.84
N GLU A 254 -21.13 2.03 18.50
CA GLU A 254 -22.19 1.12 18.95
C GLU A 254 -21.96 -0.30 18.42
N TRP A 255 -21.57 -0.46 17.15
CA TRP A 255 -21.25 -1.77 16.59
C TRP A 255 -20.05 -2.42 17.25
N ARG A 256 -18.94 -1.68 17.39
CA ARG A 256 -17.73 -2.18 18.04
C ARG A 256 -18.00 -2.63 19.47
N ARG A 257 -18.91 -1.96 20.17
CA ARG A 257 -19.32 -2.32 21.53
C ARG A 257 -20.23 -3.54 21.60
N VAL A 258 -21.16 -3.69 20.65
CA VAL A 258 -22.18 -4.77 20.67
C VAL A 258 -21.70 -6.05 19.99
N LEU A 259 -20.75 -5.95 19.06
CA LEU A 259 -20.17 -7.04 18.30
C LEU A 259 -18.65 -7.07 18.53
N PRO A 260 -18.14 -7.81 19.53
CA PRO A 260 -16.71 -7.89 19.82
C PRO A 260 -15.85 -8.38 18.63
N GLY A 261 -16.43 -9.17 17.72
CA GLY A 261 -15.77 -9.62 16.48
C GLY A 261 -15.75 -8.58 15.34
N PHE A 262 -16.28 -7.37 15.56
CA PHE A 262 -16.26 -6.30 14.56
C PHE A 262 -14.86 -5.70 14.43
N ARG A 263 -14.04 -6.29 13.56
CA ARG A 263 -12.60 -6.01 13.40
C ARG A 263 -12.23 -4.88 12.43
N TRP A 264 -13.21 -4.27 11.75
CA TRP A 264 -12.94 -3.27 10.72
C TRP A 264 -12.72 -1.89 11.33
N SER A 265 -11.75 -1.14 10.80
CA SER A 265 -11.44 0.22 11.25
C SER A 265 -12.60 1.20 11.00
N GLU A 266 -12.64 2.27 11.80
CA GLU A 266 -13.62 3.35 11.63
C GLU A 266 -13.56 3.91 10.20
N GLN A 267 -12.35 4.22 9.72
CA GLN A 267 -12.15 4.75 8.36
C GLN A 267 -12.76 3.84 7.29
N ARG A 268 -12.52 2.52 7.38
CA ARG A 268 -13.04 1.56 6.40
C ARG A 268 -14.56 1.44 6.49
N PHE A 269 -15.10 1.44 7.70
CA PHE A 269 -16.55 1.47 7.93
C PHE A 269 -17.18 2.73 7.34
N LEU A 270 -16.64 3.91 7.67
CA LEU A 270 -17.14 5.19 7.18
C LEU A 270 -17.08 5.27 5.65
N SER A 271 -16.00 4.80 5.04
CA SER A 271 -15.81 4.83 3.57
C SER A 271 -16.83 3.94 2.85
N LEU A 272 -17.22 2.81 3.44
CA LEU A 272 -18.16 1.88 2.81
C LEU A 272 -19.62 2.11 3.19
N TYR A 273 -19.92 2.80 4.28
CA TYR A 273 -21.29 3.00 4.75
C TYR A 273 -22.22 3.49 3.61
N PRO A 274 -23.40 2.87 3.40
CA PRO A 274 -24.09 1.89 4.27
C PRO A 274 -23.75 0.42 3.97
N MET A 275 -22.67 0.13 3.26
CA MET A 275 -22.22 -1.22 2.97
C MET A 275 -21.30 -1.77 4.07
N HIS A 276 -21.53 -3.03 4.44
CA HIS A 276 -20.72 -3.70 5.45
C HIS A 276 -19.33 -4.07 4.88
N PRO A 277 -18.21 -3.80 5.58
CA PRO A 277 -16.86 -4.05 5.04
C PRO A 277 -16.55 -5.48 4.59
N ALA A 278 -17.16 -6.50 5.23
CA ALA A 278 -17.00 -7.90 4.83
C ALA A 278 -17.44 -8.18 3.38
N THR A 279 -18.38 -7.40 2.83
CA THR A 279 -18.83 -7.57 1.43
C THR A 279 -17.69 -7.41 0.43
N LEU A 280 -16.76 -6.49 0.68
CA LEU A 280 -15.60 -6.29 -0.16
C LEU A 280 -14.57 -7.41 0.02
N GLU A 281 -14.42 -7.96 1.23
CA GLU A 281 -13.50 -9.09 1.48
C GLU A 281 -13.95 -10.39 0.79
N ILE A 282 -15.26 -10.54 0.56
CA ILE A 282 -15.86 -11.72 -0.08
C ILE A 282 -16.03 -11.54 -1.59
N ALA A 283 -16.10 -10.31 -2.09
CA ALA A 283 -16.25 -10.04 -3.53
C ALA A 283 -15.20 -10.74 -4.42
N PRO A 284 -13.89 -10.80 -4.08
CA PRO A 284 -12.90 -11.56 -4.84
C PRO A 284 -13.20 -13.06 -4.88
N LEU A 285 -13.64 -13.64 -3.76
CA LEU A 285 -13.99 -15.05 -3.66
C LEU A 285 -15.22 -15.38 -4.52
N ILE A 286 -16.24 -14.53 -4.53
CA ILE A 286 -17.38 -14.68 -5.43
C ILE A 286 -16.92 -14.65 -6.89
N ARG A 287 -15.99 -13.76 -7.24
CA ARG A 287 -15.43 -13.64 -8.60
C ARG A 287 -14.61 -14.84 -9.05
N LEU A 288 -14.17 -15.70 -8.14
CA LEU A 288 -13.57 -16.99 -8.50
C LEU A 288 -14.56 -17.86 -9.27
N TYR A 289 -15.84 -17.81 -8.87
CA TYR A 289 -16.91 -18.66 -9.41
C TYR A 289 -17.82 -17.90 -10.38
N ILE A 290 -18.02 -16.60 -10.18
CA ILE A 290 -18.87 -15.73 -11.01
C ILE A 290 -18.02 -14.64 -11.64
N GLN A 291 -17.55 -14.91 -12.85
CA GLN A 291 -16.60 -14.08 -13.57
C GLN A 291 -17.07 -12.64 -13.84
N ASP A 292 -18.39 -12.45 -13.98
CA ASP A 292 -19.02 -11.17 -14.31
C ASP A 292 -19.53 -10.40 -13.07
N PHE A 293 -19.25 -10.88 -11.85
CA PHE A 293 -19.64 -10.18 -10.63
C PHE A 293 -18.88 -8.85 -10.49
N ALA A 294 -19.61 -7.75 -10.38
CA ALA A 294 -19.06 -6.41 -10.21
C ALA A 294 -19.50 -5.79 -8.88
N LEU A 295 -18.55 -5.58 -7.96
CA LEU A 295 -18.81 -5.02 -6.64
C LEU A 295 -19.45 -3.62 -6.71
N LEU A 296 -18.97 -2.74 -7.60
CA LEU A 296 -19.50 -1.39 -7.76
C LEU A 296 -20.94 -1.38 -8.30
N GLY A 297 -21.26 -2.31 -9.21
CA GLY A 297 -22.63 -2.51 -9.70
C GLY A 297 -23.55 -2.99 -8.57
N PHE A 298 -23.11 -4.00 -7.80
CA PHE A 298 -23.81 -4.46 -6.61
C PHE A 298 -24.03 -3.33 -5.60
N ALA A 299 -23.01 -2.50 -5.34
CA ALA A 299 -23.08 -1.39 -4.40
C ALA A 299 -24.15 -0.36 -4.80
N SER A 300 -24.19 0.02 -6.07
CA SER A 300 -25.17 0.97 -6.59
C SER A 300 -26.60 0.40 -6.47
N GLU A 301 -26.81 -0.86 -6.88
CA GLU A 301 -28.14 -1.49 -6.82
C GLU A 301 -28.64 -1.72 -5.38
N ALA A 302 -27.79 -2.24 -4.50
CA ALA A 302 -28.13 -2.46 -3.10
C ALA A 302 -28.30 -1.14 -2.33
N GLY A 303 -27.50 -0.13 -2.68
CA GLY A 303 -27.60 1.23 -2.17
C GLY A 303 -29.01 1.81 -2.31
N VAL A 304 -29.60 1.71 -3.51
CA VAL A 304 -30.96 2.21 -3.76
C VAL A 304 -32.00 1.52 -2.87
N ARG A 305 -31.82 0.22 -2.59
CA ARG A 305 -32.76 -0.57 -1.76
C ARG A 305 -32.68 -0.23 -0.28
N ILE A 306 -31.52 0.22 0.22
CA ILE A 306 -31.31 0.44 1.66
C ILE A 306 -31.70 1.85 2.14
N LEU A 307 -31.81 2.84 1.24
CA LEU A 307 -32.12 4.25 1.54
C LEU A 307 -33.28 4.46 2.53
N GLY A 308 -34.33 3.63 2.46
CA GLY A 308 -35.51 3.73 3.31
C GLY A 308 -35.37 3.13 4.73
N ARG A 309 -34.27 2.42 5.00
CA ARG A 309 -34.03 1.71 6.26
C ARG A 309 -33.44 2.64 7.34
N PRO A 310 -33.54 2.28 8.63
CA PRO A 310 -32.87 3.01 9.72
C PRO A 310 -31.37 3.16 9.47
N ALA A 311 -30.77 4.26 9.94
CA ALA A 311 -29.35 4.57 9.74
C ALA A 311 -28.39 3.50 10.29
N ASN A 312 -28.81 2.71 11.28
CA ASN A 312 -28.06 1.58 11.79
C ASN A 312 -28.30 0.27 11.00
N SER A 313 -28.80 0.33 9.76
CA SER A 313 -28.88 -0.82 8.86
C SER A 313 -27.70 -0.83 7.91
N LEU A 314 -27.17 -2.00 7.57
CA LEU A 314 -26.10 -2.16 6.61
C LEU A 314 -26.49 -3.11 5.48
N ILE A 315 -25.90 -2.92 4.30
CA ILE A 315 -25.90 -3.90 3.22
C ILE A 315 -24.90 -4.99 3.61
N GLY A 316 -25.41 -6.13 4.05
CA GLY A 316 -24.62 -7.25 4.58
C GLY A 316 -24.31 -8.34 3.57
N LEU A 317 -23.68 -9.41 4.07
CA LEU A 317 -23.39 -10.63 3.30
C LEU A 317 -24.67 -11.39 2.88
N ASP A 318 -25.79 -11.20 3.59
CA ASP A 318 -27.08 -11.79 3.24
C ASP A 318 -27.61 -11.25 1.91
N GLU A 319 -27.59 -9.92 1.72
CA GLU A 319 -28.01 -9.30 0.46
C GLU A 319 -27.04 -9.62 -0.68
N MET A 320 -25.74 -9.73 -0.36
CA MET A 320 -24.75 -10.17 -1.32
C MET A 320 -25.04 -11.60 -1.78
N PHE A 321 -25.26 -12.54 -0.85
CA PHE A 321 -25.63 -13.92 -1.18
C PHE A 321 -26.85 -13.97 -2.08
N ASP A 322 -27.93 -13.25 -1.73
CA ASP A 322 -29.17 -13.25 -2.51
C ASP A 322 -28.99 -12.74 -3.93
N SER A 323 -28.06 -11.80 -4.14
CA SER A 323 -27.74 -11.27 -5.47
C SER A 323 -26.99 -12.26 -6.36
N VAL A 324 -26.24 -13.20 -5.78
CA VAL A 324 -25.36 -14.12 -6.51
C VAL A 324 -25.80 -15.58 -6.47
N GLU A 325 -26.72 -15.96 -5.57
CA GLU A 325 -27.13 -17.36 -5.32
C GLU A 325 -27.52 -18.07 -6.62
N LYS A 326 -28.35 -17.45 -7.45
CA LYS A 326 -28.82 -18.05 -8.71
C LYS A 326 -27.66 -18.44 -9.63
N LYS A 327 -26.62 -17.60 -9.70
CA LYS A 327 -25.43 -17.85 -10.52
C LYS A 327 -24.51 -18.87 -9.84
N LEU A 328 -24.30 -18.77 -8.53
CA LEU A 328 -23.48 -19.73 -7.78
C LEU A 328 -24.05 -21.16 -7.89
N ARG A 329 -25.38 -21.33 -7.90
CA ARG A 329 -26.02 -22.65 -8.08
C ARG A 329 -25.75 -23.29 -9.45
N GLN A 330 -25.33 -22.51 -10.44
CA GLN A 330 -24.98 -23.02 -11.79
C GLN A 330 -23.52 -23.49 -11.87
N VAL A 331 -22.72 -23.19 -10.85
CA VAL A 331 -21.30 -23.56 -10.77
C VAL A 331 -21.20 -25.03 -10.35
N VAL A 332 -20.57 -25.85 -11.21
CA VAL A 332 -20.50 -27.30 -11.02
C VAL A 332 -19.75 -27.66 -9.75
N GLU A 333 -18.68 -26.92 -9.45
CA GLU A 333 -17.80 -27.06 -8.30
C GLU A 333 -18.51 -26.80 -6.96
N LEU A 334 -19.64 -26.09 -6.97
CA LEU A 334 -20.41 -25.74 -5.77
C LEU A 334 -21.63 -26.63 -5.56
N LYS A 335 -21.86 -27.64 -6.40
CA LYS A 335 -23.05 -28.49 -6.36
C LYS A 335 -23.22 -29.19 -5.01
N ASP A 336 -22.14 -29.76 -4.47
CA ASP A 336 -22.16 -30.47 -3.19
C ASP A 336 -22.38 -29.50 -2.03
N ALA A 337 -21.73 -28.33 -2.05
CA ALA A 337 -21.97 -27.26 -1.09
C ALA A 337 -23.44 -26.83 -1.07
N PHE A 338 -24.08 -26.66 -2.24
CA PHE A 338 -25.50 -26.32 -2.31
C PHE A 338 -26.41 -27.47 -1.85
N SER A 339 -26.05 -28.72 -2.12
CA SER A 339 -26.77 -29.88 -1.59
C SER A 339 -26.75 -29.87 -0.05
N THR A 340 -25.59 -29.61 0.55
CA THR A 340 -25.45 -29.45 2.00
C THR A 340 -26.27 -28.27 2.52
N PHE A 341 -26.18 -27.12 1.86
CA PHE A 341 -26.95 -25.91 2.19
C PHE A 341 -28.46 -26.20 2.20
N ASP A 342 -28.97 -26.82 1.14
CA ASP A 342 -30.39 -27.13 0.99
C ASP A 342 -30.82 -28.16 2.04
N THR A 343 -29.97 -29.12 2.39
CA THR A 343 -30.24 -30.09 3.46
C THR A 343 -30.34 -29.40 4.82
N ILE A 344 -29.44 -28.46 5.14
CA ILE A 344 -29.53 -27.69 6.39
C ILE A 344 -30.82 -26.86 6.44
N ASP A 345 -31.18 -26.17 5.35
CA ASP A 345 -32.39 -25.33 5.30
C ASP A 345 -33.67 -26.16 5.52
N HIS A 346 -33.78 -27.33 4.89
CA HIS A 346 -34.97 -28.17 4.97
C HIS A 346 -35.02 -29.09 6.20
N GLU A 347 -33.90 -29.65 6.64
CA GLU A 347 -33.89 -30.70 7.66
C GLU A 347 -33.56 -30.19 9.06
N VAL A 348 -32.79 -29.10 9.17
CA VAL A 348 -32.36 -28.52 10.44
C VAL A 348 -33.15 -27.23 10.73
N ILE A 349 -33.07 -26.24 9.85
CA ILE A 349 -33.67 -24.91 10.07
C ILE A 349 -35.19 -24.98 10.05
N ALA A 350 -35.81 -25.69 9.09
CA ALA A 350 -37.27 -25.80 9.04
C ALA A 350 -37.88 -26.50 10.28
N LYS A 351 -37.12 -27.37 10.96
CA LYS A 351 -37.55 -28.06 12.19
C LYS A 351 -37.24 -27.27 13.46
N ALA A 352 -36.38 -26.25 13.37
CA ALA A 352 -36.05 -25.39 14.51
C ALA A 352 -37.26 -24.54 14.97
N PRO A 353 -37.26 -24.06 16.24
CA PRO A 353 -38.28 -23.13 16.74
C PRO A 353 -38.42 -21.90 15.84
N VAL A 354 -39.66 -21.41 15.63
CA VAL A 354 -39.95 -20.30 14.71
C VAL A 354 -39.08 -19.07 14.97
N ALA A 355 -38.80 -18.77 16.25
CA ALA A 355 -37.97 -17.63 16.65
C ALA A 355 -36.50 -17.72 16.21
N THR A 356 -35.96 -18.92 15.99
CA THR A 356 -34.55 -19.14 15.62
C THR A 356 -34.34 -19.39 14.13
N ARG A 357 -35.41 -19.61 13.35
CA ARG A 357 -35.30 -19.94 11.92
C ARG A 357 -34.65 -18.84 11.09
N LEU A 358 -35.07 -17.58 11.30
CA LEU A 358 -34.52 -16.45 10.56
C LEU A 358 -33.02 -16.22 10.88
N PRO A 359 -32.61 -16.11 12.16
CA PRO A 359 -31.19 -16.07 12.51
C PRO A 359 -30.40 -17.25 11.94
N ALA A 360 -30.91 -18.48 12.04
CA ALA A 360 -30.23 -19.66 11.52
C ALA A 360 -30.05 -19.62 10.00
N LYS A 361 -31.05 -19.10 9.27
CA LYS A 361 -30.95 -18.91 7.81
C LYS A 361 -29.92 -17.86 7.43
N LEU A 362 -29.82 -16.77 8.19
CA LEU A 362 -28.76 -15.76 8.00
C LEU A 362 -27.37 -16.37 8.28
N ILE A 363 -27.22 -17.11 9.38
CA ILE A 363 -25.98 -17.82 9.71
C ILE A 363 -25.57 -18.77 8.58
N LEU A 364 -26.52 -19.53 8.02
CA LEU A 364 -26.25 -20.46 6.92
C LEU A 364 -25.77 -19.74 5.65
N LYS A 365 -26.39 -18.61 5.27
CA LYS A 365 -25.93 -17.78 4.13
C LYS A 365 -24.51 -17.26 4.36
N GLY A 366 -24.25 -16.73 5.56
CA GLY A 366 -22.92 -16.26 5.96
C GLY A 366 -21.88 -17.37 5.91
N LEU A 367 -22.19 -18.52 6.52
CA LEU A 367 -21.34 -19.71 6.52
C LEU A 367 -21.01 -20.15 5.10
N PHE A 368 -21.98 -20.16 4.18
CA PHE A 368 -21.75 -20.52 2.78
C PHE A 368 -20.73 -19.58 2.13
N LEU A 369 -20.97 -18.27 2.17
CA LEU A 369 -20.08 -17.28 1.54
C LEU A 369 -18.68 -17.28 2.17
N LEU A 370 -18.62 -17.40 3.49
CA LEU A 370 -17.37 -17.42 4.24
C LEU A 370 -16.60 -18.75 4.09
N SER A 371 -17.24 -19.80 3.58
CA SER A 371 -16.59 -21.09 3.25
C SER A 371 -16.12 -21.17 1.79
N LEU A 372 -16.28 -20.12 0.98
CA LEU A 372 -15.90 -20.14 -0.45
C LEU A 372 -14.39 -20.27 -0.69
N ASP A 373 -13.58 -19.90 0.29
CA ASP A 373 -12.12 -20.10 0.31
C ASP A 373 -11.73 -21.45 0.94
N GLY A 374 -12.71 -22.30 1.26
CA GLY A 374 -12.50 -23.59 1.92
C GLY A 374 -12.05 -23.51 3.38
N GLN A 375 -11.86 -22.31 3.93
CA GLN A 375 -11.47 -22.09 5.32
C GLN A 375 -12.72 -22.01 6.21
N GLY A 376 -12.54 -22.32 7.49
CA GLY A 376 -13.58 -22.12 8.49
C GLY A 376 -13.58 -20.69 9.03
N SER A 377 -14.74 -20.21 9.49
CA SER A 377 -14.91 -18.93 10.17
C SER A 377 -15.33 -19.12 11.61
N SER A 378 -14.86 -18.27 12.53
CA SER A 378 -15.29 -18.35 13.92
C SER A 378 -16.75 -17.89 14.08
N PRO A 379 -17.45 -18.28 15.16
CA PRO A 379 -18.77 -17.75 15.47
C PRO A 379 -18.78 -16.22 15.59
N ALA A 380 -17.68 -15.62 16.06
CA ALA A 380 -17.53 -14.17 16.16
C ALA A 380 -17.44 -13.50 14.79
N ASP A 381 -16.69 -14.09 13.85
CA ASP A 381 -16.58 -13.58 12.48
C ASP A 381 -17.93 -13.66 11.75
N ILE A 382 -18.65 -14.78 11.90
CA ILE A 382 -19.98 -14.96 11.31
C ILE A 382 -20.98 -13.98 11.93
N ALA A 383 -20.96 -13.81 13.26
CA ALA A 383 -21.83 -12.84 13.94
C ALA A 383 -21.57 -11.41 13.46
N ALA A 384 -20.30 -11.02 13.34
CA ALA A 384 -19.91 -9.69 12.88
C ALA A 384 -20.26 -9.48 11.40
N GLY A 385 -19.93 -10.42 10.51
CA GLY A 385 -20.21 -10.34 9.08
C GLY A 385 -21.71 -10.35 8.74
N MET A 386 -22.53 -11.00 9.57
CA MET A 386 -23.99 -11.10 9.40
C MET A 386 -24.79 -10.14 10.28
N MET A 387 -24.13 -9.29 11.07
CA MET A 387 -24.76 -8.34 12.00
C MET A 387 -25.75 -9.00 12.99
N ILE A 388 -25.43 -10.18 13.51
CA ILE A 388 -26.32 -10.94 14.42
C ILE A 388 -26.08 -10.56 15.88
N TYR A 389 -27.12 -10.03 16.52
CA TYR A 389 -27.11 -9.62 17.93
C TYR A 389 -27.28 -10.80 18.89
N GLY A 390 -26.63 -10.75 20.05
CA GLY A 390 -26.63 -11.83 21.05
C GLY A 390 -25.26 -12.48 21.26
N GLY A 391 -24.31 -12.20 20.36
CA GLY A 391 -22.91 -12.62 20.45
C GLY A 391 -22.62 -13.97 19.80
N GLY A 392 -21.35 -14.36 19.79
CA GLY A 392 -20.87 -15.60 19.19
C GLY A 392 -21.50 -16.87 19.78
N ALA A 393 -21.93 -16.87 21.04
CA ALA A 393 -22.46 -18.07 21.71
C ALA A 393 -23.83 -18.54 21.16
N ASP A 394 -24.68 -17.63 20.68
CA ASP A 394 -25.94 -18.03 20.06
C ASP A 394 -25.74 -18.45 18.59
N VAL A 395 -24.75 -17.86 17.92
CA VAL A 395 -24.30 -18.32 16.60
C VAL A 395 -23.65 -19.71 16.70
N GLU A 396 -22.80 -19.93 17.68
CA GLU A 396 -22.11 -21.18 17.97
C GLU A 396 -23.11 -22.32 18.21
N LYS A 397 -24.16 -22.12 19.02
CA LYS A 397 -25.23 -23.13 19.20
C LYS A 397 -25.91 -23.53 17.89
N VAL A 398 -26.13 -22.58 16.99
CA VAL A 398 -26.74 -22.86 15.68
C VAL A 398 -25.75 -23.62 14.81
N LEU A 399 -24.49 -23.20 14.77
CA LEU A 399 -23.43 -23.87 14.02
C LEU A 399 -23.17 -25.29 14.55
N ASP A 400 -23.25 -25.50 15.86
CA ASP A 400 -23.18 -26.81 16.52
C ASP A 400 -24.33 -27.72 16.11
N SER A 401 -25.52 -27.16 15.85
CA SER A 401 -26.63 -27.93 15.31
C SER A 401 -26.36 -28.39 13.87
N PHE A 402 -25.61 -27.61 13.08
CA PHE A 402 -25.21 -27.97 11.73
C PHE A 402 -24.11 -29.04 11.71
N THR A 403 -23.12 -28.95 12.60
CA THR A 403 -22.09 -29.98 12.77
C THR A 403 -22.66 -31.26 13.36
N ALA A 404 -23.59 -31.19 14.31
CA ALA A 404 -24.28 -32.37 14.85
C ALA A 404 -25.10 -33.13 13.79
N ALA A 405 -25.62 -32.41 12.78
CA ALA A 405 -26.25 -33.03 11.61
C ALA A 405 -25.23 -33.62 10.61
N GLY A 406 -23.93 -33.43 10.85
CA GLY A 406 -22.86 -33.86 9.96
C GLY A 406 -22.69 -32.98 8.72
N LEU A 407 -23.38 -31.84 8.63
CA LEU A 407 -23.47 -30.99 7.43
C LEU A 407 -22.53 -29.78 7.48
N ALA A 408 -21.87 -29.56 8.62
CA ALA A 408 -20.79 -28.60 8.79
C ALA A 408 -19.61 -29.28 9.48
N VAL A 409 -18.44 -28.67 9.34
CA VAL A 409 -17.21 -29.12 10.00
C VAL A 409 -16.75 -28.03 10.96
N ASN A 410 -16.41 -28.42 12.19
CA ASN A 410 -15.76 -27.55 13.18
C ASN A 410 -14.34 -28.08 13.41
N GLU A 411 -13.35 -27.27 13.05
CA GLU A 411 -11.93 -27.50 13.28
C GLU A 411 -11.42 -26.32 14.11
N ASP A 412 -10.96 -26.58 15.34
CA ASP A 412 -10.40 -25.58 16.25
C ASP A 412 -11.28 -24.33 16.48
N GLY A 413 -12.61 -24.50 16.54
CA GLY A 413 -13.56 -23.41 16.77
C GLY A 413 -13.91 -22.61 15.50
N LYS A 414 -13.47 -23.07 14.33
CA LYS A 414 -13.83 -22.50 13.03
C LYS A 414 -14.76 -23.43 12.28
N TYR A 415 -15.87 -22.88 11.82
CA TYR A 415 -16.94 -23.61 11.15
C TYR A 415 -16.88 -23.39 9.64
N ARG A 416 -17.04 -24.46 8.87
CA ARG A 416 -17.23 -24.43 7.41
C ARG A 416 -18.31 -25.38 6.96
N LEU A 417 -18.90 -25.10 5.81
CA LEU A 417 -19.88 -26.00 5.19
C LEU A 417 -19.20 -27.28 4.67
N GLN A 418 -19.83 -28.45 4.91
CA GLN A 418 -19.34 -29.71 4.36
C GLN A 418 -19.54 -29.74 2.84
N GLY A 419 -18.53 -30.19 2.09
CA GLY A 419 -18.54 -30.14 0.61
C GLY A 419 -18.26 -28.74 0.04
N GLY A 420 -17.70 -27.83 0.86
CA GLY A 420 -17.26 -26.51 0.44
C GLY A 420 -16.18 -26.54 -0.65
N ALA A 421 -15.94 -25.38 -1.26
CA ALA A 421 -15.43 -25.17 -2.62
C ALA A 421 -13.98 -25.62 -2.95
N ALA A 422 -13.38 -26.48 -2.12
CA ALA A 422 -12.20 -27.24 -2.52
C ALA A 422 -12.63 -28.47 -3.35
N ALA A 423 -13.20 -28.22 -4.54
CA ALA A 423 -13.38 -29.23 -5.57
C ALA A 423 -12.02 -29.54 -6.20
N VAL A 424 -11.14 -30.14 -5.41
CA VAL A 424 -9.90 -30.76 -5.85
C VAL A 424 -10.11 -32.27 -5.71
N SER A 425 -9.61 -33.06 -6.67
CA SER A 425 -9.72 -34.51 -6.54
C SER A 425 -9.10 -34.95 -5.21
N PRO A 426 -9.70 -35.92 -4.48
CA PRO A 426 -9.16 -36.40 -3.21
C PRO A 426 -7.68 -36.82 -3.30
N GLU A 427 -7.28 -37.32 -4.46
CA GLU A 427 -5.91 -37.72 -4.79
C GLU A 427 -4.96 -36.51 -4.85
N ALA A 428 -5.39 -35.40 -5.48
CA ALA A 428 -4.57 -34.21 -5.59
C ALA A 428 -4.51 -33.41 -4.27
N VAL A 429 -5.57 -33.45 -3.44
CA VAL A 429 -5.50 -32.96 -2.05
C VAL A 429 -4.49 -33.77 -1.24
N SER A 430 -4.52 -35.10 -1.36
CA SER A 430 -3.57 -35.98 -0.67
C SER A 430 -2.13 -35.73 -1.11
N ALA A 431 -1.87 -35.50 -2.40
CA ALA A 431 -0.53 -35.17 -2.90
C ALA A 431 -0.04 -33.82 -2.35
N LEU A 432 -0.90 -32.81 -2.33
CA LEU A 432 -0.60 -31.50 -1.76
C LEU A 432 -0.31 -31.59 -0.25
N ASP A 433 -1.07 -32.41 0.49
CA ASP A 433 -0.87 -32.60 1.92
C ASP A 433 0.45 -33.30 2.25
N LEU A 434 0.84 -34.30 1.46
CA LEU A 434 2.12 -34.99 1.60
C LEU A 434 3.28 -34.03 1.34
N ALA A 435 3.22 -33.25 0.25
CA ALA A 435 4.26 -32.27 -0.07
C ALA A 435 4.30 -31.13 0.96
N ALA A 436 3.15 -30.67 1.46
CA ALA A 436 3.08 -29.62 2.46
C ALA A 436 3.70 -30.06 3.79
N ALA A 437 3.63 -31.34 4.15
CA ALA A 437 4.24 -31.88 5.37
C ALA A 437 5.78 -31.78 5.38
N GLU A 438 6.43 -31.74 4.21
CA GLU A 438 7.89 -31.61 4.08
C GLU A 438 8.37 -30.15 4.15
N VAL A 439 7.47 -29.17 4.10
CA VAL A 439 7.82 -27.74 4.09
C VAL A 439 8.26 -27.25 5.48
N SER A 440 9.46 -26.68 5.52
CA SER A 440 10.08 -26.15 6.73
C SER A 440 9.37 -24.89 7.28
N GLU A 441 9.58 -24.57 8.56
CA GLU A 441 9.06 -23.32 9.14
C GLU A 441 9.72 -22.06 8.56
N GLU A 442 10.96 -22.12 8.07
CA GLU A 442 11.59 -20.97 7.39
C GLU A 442 10.84 -20.62 6.10
N ALA A 443 10.40 -21.63 5.32
CA ALA A 443 9.62 -21.41 4.11
C ALA A 443 8.26 -20.73 4.38
N ILE A 444 7.65 -20.99 5.54
CA ILE A 444 6.44 -20.29 6.01
C ILE A 444 6.75 -18.80 6.22
N TRP A 445 7.88 -18.49 6.85
CA TRP A 445 8.30 -17.11 7.06
C TRP A 445 8.65 -16.39 5.76
N ASP A 446 9.26 -17.07 4.80
CA ASP A 446 9.53 -16.49 3.48
C ASP A 446 8.23 -16.11 2.75
N VAL A 447 7.16 -16.91 2.90
CA VAL A 447 5.84 -16.58 2.38
C VAL A 447 5.31 -15.29 3.02
N LEU A 448 5.37 -15.20 4.35
CA LEU A 448 4.86 -14.03 5.09
C LEU A 448 5.68 -12.76 4.82
N LEU A 449 7.00 -12.87 4.73
CA LEU A 449 7.88 -11.74 4.37
C LEU A 449 7.56 -11.25 2.96
N ARG A 450 7.35 -12.16 2.02
CA ARG A 450 6.94 -11.77 0.67
C ARG A 450 5.59 -11.03 0.67
N GLN A 451 4.63 -11.43 1.51
CA GLN A 451 3.38 -10.67 1.68
C GLN A 451 3.65 -9.24 2.18
N THR A 452 4.63 -9.05 3.08
CA THR A 452 5.05 -7.71 3.53
C THR A 452 5.56 -6.86 2.36
N SER A 453 6.44 -7.40 1.50
CA SER A 453 7.00 -6.64 0.38
C SER A 453 5.99 -6.42 -0.76
N GLU A 454 4.98 -7.28 -0.87
CA GLU A 454 3.83 -7.06 -1.77
C GLU A 454 2.89 -5.97 -1.24
N LYS A 455 2.71 -5.86 0.08
CA LYS A 455 1.81 -4.87 0.69
C LYS A 455 2.38 -3.45 0.75
N PHE A 456 3.68 -3.31 1.04
CA PHE A 456 4.29 -2.00 1.30
C PHE A 456 5.24 -1.57 0.18
N SER A 457 4.95 -0.42 -0.43
CA SER A 457 5.71 0.06 -1.59
C SER A 457 7.13 0.55 -1.26
N ASP A 458 7.40 0.89 0.00
CA ASP A 458 8.72 1.28 0.52
C ASP A 458 9.57 0.08 0.95
N VAL A 459 9.10 -1.14 0.72
CA VAL A 459 9.81 -2.39 1.00
C VAL A 459 10.21 -3.07 -0.31
N GLU A 460 11.52 -3.13 -0.57
CA GLU A 460 12.02 -3.77 -1.79
C GLU A 460 11.91 -5.31 -1.69
N ALA A 461 11.14 -5.89 -2.62
CA ALA A 461 11.07 -7.33 -2.82
C ALA A 461 12.36 -7.82 -3.50
N SER A 462 13.35 -8.25 -2.72
CA SER A 462 14.59 -8.88 -3.22
C SER A 462 14.76 -10.30 -2.66
N GLU A 463 15.63 -11.10 -3.27
CA GLU A 463 16.00 -12.43 -2.74
C GLU A 463 16.66 -12.34 -1.35
N ASP A 464 17.19 -11.17 -1.01
CA ASP A 464 17.79 -10.85 0.27
C ASP A 464 16.81 -10.17 1.25
N PHE A 465 15.55 -10.00 0.87
CA PHE A 465 14.53 -9.45 1.76
C PHE A 465 14.35 -10.35 3.00
N GLY A 466 14.38 -9.72 4.17
CA GLY A 466 14.37 -10.43 5.45
C GLY A 466 15.74 -10.99 5.89
N ARG A 467 16.77 -10.93 5.04
CA ARG A 467 18.17 -11.14 5.43
C ARG A 467 18.84 -9.81 5.76
N LEU A 468 18.63 -8.79 4.93
CA LEU A 468 19.15 -7.45 5.16
C LEU A 468 18.20 -6.60 6.01
N PRO A 469 18.71 -5.60 6.75
CA PRO A 469 17.88 -4.61 7.44
C PRO A 469 17.01 -3.84 6.44
N THR A 470 15.75 -3.60 6.79
CA THR A 470 14.89 -2.68 6.04
C THR A 470 15.01 -1.29 6.64
N LEU A 471 15.52 -0.34 5.84
CA LEU A 471 15.59 1.06 6.24
C LEU A 471 14.21 1.70 6.12
N CYS A 472 13.85 2.49 7.12
CA CYS A 472 12.53 3.11 7.24
C CYS A 472 12.68 4.51 7.82
N THR A 473 11.92 5.48 7.30
CA THR A 473 11.92 6.85 7.84
C THR A 473 10.55 7.15 8.41
N VAL A 474 10.48 7.39 9.71
CA VAL A 474 9.22 7.71 10.40
C VAL A 474 9.14 9.21 10.67
N GLU A 475 7.95 9.75 10.50
CA GLU A 475 7.65 11.14 10.82
C GLU A 475 7.02 11.23 12.21
N TRP A 476 7.57 12.10 13.06
CA TRP A 476 7.02 12.39 14.39
C TRP A 476 7.25 13.85 14.74
N ARG A 477 6.17 14.58 15.07
CA ARG A 477 6.18 16.04 15.35
C ARG A 477 6.85 16.87 14.25
N GLY A 478 6.67 16.44 12.99
CA GLY A 478 7.28 17.05 11.81
C GLY A 478 8.80 16.80 11.68
N ALA A 479 9.39 15.92 12.48
CA ALA A 479 10.78 15.49 12.32
C ALA A 479 10.86 14.12 11.65
N LEU A 480 11.78 13.96 10.70
CA LEU A 480 12.01 12.71 9.97
C LEU A 480 13.13 11.92 10.67
N ARG A 481 12.78 10.76 11.26
CA ARG A 481 13.72 9.89 11.99
C ARG A 481 14.03 8.64 11.18
N ARG A 482 15.31 8.38 10.94
CA ARG A 482 15.73 7.19 10.19
C ARG A 482 15.88 6.02 11.16
N GLY A 483 15.39 4.86 10.78
CA GLY A 483 15.61 3.64 11.53
C GLY A 483 15.68 2.42 10.66
N GLU A 484 15.93 1.29 11.31
CA GLU A 484 16.10 0.01 10.65
C GLU A 484 15.22 -1.07 11.31
N ILE A 485 14.77 -2.01 10.49
CA ILE A 485 13.97 -3.16 10.91
C ILE A 485 14.77 -4.42 10.61
N LEU A 486 14.97 -5.25 11.63
CA LEU A 486 15.74 -6.48 11.57
C LEU A 486 14.79 -7.67 11.65
N TRP A 487 14.61 -8.36 10.52
CA TRP A 487 13.70 -9.50 10.36
C TRP A 487 14.27 -10.83 10.86
N LYS A 488 15.59 -10.88 11.07
CA LYS A 488 16.35 -12.00 11.62
C LYS A 488 17.30 -11.51 12.71
N HIS A 489 17.46 -12.34 13.74
CA HIS A 489 18.31 -12.07 14.91
C HIS A 489 19.80 -12.35 14.66
N GLU A 490 20.27 -12.16 13.42
CA GLU A 490 21.70 -12.29 13.11
C GLU A 490 22.42 -10.98 13.45
N SER A 491 23.66 -11.09 13.92
CA SER A 491 24.49 -9.94 14.26
C SER A 491 24.98 -9.27 12.97
N PHE A 492 24.26 -8.24 12.53
CA PHE A 492 24.71 -7.34 11.46
C PHE A 492 25.54 -6.18 12.03
N ASP A 493 26.55 -5.76 11.27
CA ASP A 493 27.24 -4.50 11.50
C ASP A 493 26.23 -3.38 11.31
N ARG A 494 25.80 -2.78 12.43
CA ARG A 494 24.73 -1.79 12.44
C ARG A 494 25.13 -0.55 11.66
N GLU A 495 24.20 -0.02 10.88
CA GLU A 495 24.42 1.26 10.23
C GLU A 495 24.50 2.36 11.29
N SER A 496 25.66 3.01 11.36
CA SER A 496 25.94 4.03 12.38
C SER A 496 25.04 5.27 12.30
N SER A 497 24.13 5.37 11.31
CA SER A 497 23.28 6.54 11.07
C SER A 497 21.82 6.43 11.54
N CYS A 498 21.35 5.25 11.97
CA CYS A 498 19.95 5.04 12.38
C CYS A 498 19.67 5.54 13.82
N ASP A 499 18.55 6.25 14.00
CA ASP A 499 18.06 6.79 15.27
C ASP A 499 17.42 5.72 16.15
N TRP A 500 16.77 4.72 15.54
CA TRP A 500 16.05 3.65 16.23
C TRP A 500 16.18 2.32 15.46
N THR A 501 15.98 1.21 16.17
CA THR A 501 16.00 -0.15 15.61
C THR A 501 14.79 -0.95 16.10
N ILE A 502 14.12 -1.67 15.20
CA ILE A 502 13.08 -2.65 15.53
C ILE A 502 13.59 -4.06 15.23
N PHE A 503 13.46 -4.97 16.19
CA PHE A 503 13.73 -6.39 16.05
C PHE A 503 12.42 -7.15 15.88
N VAL A 504 12.26 -7.90 14.80
CA VAL A 504 11.05 -8.72 14.60
C VAL A 504 11.23 -10.06 15.29
N GLU A 505 10.42 -10.29 16.33
CA GLU A 505 10.43 -11.51 17.13
C GLU A 505 9.39 -12.50 16.62
N ARG A 506 9.86 -13.72 16.28
CA ARG A 506 9.02 -14.81 15.74
C ARG A 506 8.52 -15.81 16.80
N ARG A 507 9.25 -16.00 17.91
CA ARG A 507 9.09 -17.15 18.83
C ARG A 507 8.82 -16.79 20.30
N GLY A 508 8.81 -15.50 20.66
CA GLY A 508 8.47 -15.03 22.02
C GLY A 508 9.57 -15.20 23.09
N ASP A 509 10.77 -15.65 22.71
CA ASP A 509 11.89 -15.91 23.63
C ASP A 509 13.00 -14.83 23.64
N ALA A 510 12.98 -13.91 22.67
CA ALA A 510 13.94 -12.84 22.53
C ALA A 510 13.73 -11.76 23.60
N ARG A 511 14.82 -11.44 24.28
CA ARG A 511 14.90 -10.27 25.17
C ARG A 511 15.85 -9.27 24.54
N ILE A 512 15.43 -8.00 24.50
CA ILE A 512 16.34 -6.91 24.17
C ILE A 512 17.33 -6.79 25.33
N THR A 513 18.61 -7.03 25.08
CA THR A 513 19.65 -6.56 25.98
C THR A 513 19.93 -5.10 25.64
N THR A 514 19.45 -4.18 26.47
CA THR A 514 19.74 -2.74 26.39
C THR A 514 21.20 -2.48 26.77
N SER A 515 22.16 -2.91 25.95
CA SER A 515 23.56 -2.50 26.09
C SER A 515 23.92 -1.30 25.19
N ASN A 516 22.99 -0.82 24.36
CA ASN A 516 23.28 0.16 23.33
C ASN A 516 22.62 1.50 23.61
N ALA A 517 23.35 2.59 23.32
CA ALA A 517 22.97 3.98 23.55
C ALA A 517 21.78 4.49 22.69
N ARG A 518 21.04 3.59 22.01
CA ARG A 518 19.97 3.93 21.07
C ARG A 518 18.67 3.19 21.40
N PRO A 519 17.50 3.80 21.15
CA PRO A 519 16.22 3.15 21.34
C PRO A 519 16.08 1.89 20.46
N ALA A 520 15.78 0.77 21.10
CA ALA A 520 15.53 -0.51 20.47
C ALA A 520 14.14 -1.03 20.90
N LEU A 521 13.37 -1.52 19.94
CA LEU A 521 12.04 -2.08 20.18
C LEU A 521 11.93 -3.49 19.60
N LEU A 522 11.04 -4.29 20.18
CA LEU A 522 10.79 -5.66 19.76
C LEU A 522 9.38 -5.74 19.17
N TRP A 523 9.28 -6.01 17.88
CA TRP A 523 8.02 -6.28 17.23
C TRP A 523 7.68 -7.76 17.39
N ARG A 524 6.83 -8.05 18.37
CA ARG A 524 6.31 -9.39 18.65
C ARG A 524 5.16 -9.68 17.71
N VAL A 525 5.39 -10.58 16.75
CA VAL A 525 4.33 -11.05 15.86
C VAL A 525 3.47 -12.08 16.58
N ALA A 526 2.21 -12.20 16.18
CA ALA A 526 1.31 -13.19 16.78
C ALA A 526 1.75 -14.63 16.42
N PRO A 527 1.56 -15.61 17.32
CA PRO A 527 1.87 -16.99 17.01
C PRO A 527 0.96 -17.53 15.91
N LEU A 528 1.54 -18.33 15.00
CA LEU A 528 0.81 -19.07 13.98
C LEU A 528 0.15 -20.32 14.59
N THR A 529 -1.13 -20.52 14.29
CA THR A 529 -1.85 -21.78 14.58
C THR A 529 -1.42 -22.88 13.60
N GLU A 530 -1.64 -24.15 13.94
CA GLU A 530 -1.25 -25.27 13.06
C GLU A 530 -2.03 -25.28 11.74
N GLN A 531 -3.30 -24.83 11.74
CA GLN A 531 -4.09 -24.66 10.52
C GLN A 531 -3.49 -23.60 9.59
N GLU A 532 -3.04 -22.47 10.14
CA GLU A 532 -2.41 -21.40 9.37
C GLU A 532 -1.06 -21.83 8.82
N LYS A 533 -0.25 -22.53 9.62
CA LYS A 533 0.99 -23.15 9.14
C LYS A 533 0.71 -24.08 7.97
N THR A 534 -0.31 -24.94 8.08
CA THR A 534 -0.72 -25.85 7.00
C THR A 534 -1.13 -25.09 5.76
N THR A 535 -1.93 -24.03 5.91
CA THR A 535 -2.37 -23.15 4.81
C THR A 535 -1.19 -22.51 4.09
N LEU A 536 -0.23 -21.94 4.85
CA LEU A 536 0.97 -21.32 4.30
C LEU A 536 1.92 -22.34 3.64
N ARG A 537 2.03 -23.55 4.19
CA ARG A 537 2.80 -24.65 3.58
C ARG A 537 2.18 -25.09 2.25
N ARG A 538 0.86 -25.28 2.20
CA ARG A 538 0.14 -25.61 0.97
C ARG A 538 0.32 -24.51 -0.06
N TYR A 539 0.21 -23.25 0.34
CA TYR A 539 0.48 -22.12 -0.54
C TYR A 539 1.92 -22.18 -1.07
N HIS A 540 2.91 -22.43 -0.21
CA HIS A 540 4.30 -22.57 -0.62
C HIS A 540 4.48 -23.68 -1.68
N VAL A 541 3.96 -24.89 -1.43
CA VAL A 541 4.05 -26.02 -2.37
C VAL A 541 3.42 -25.68 -3.72
N LEU A 542 2.21 -25.10 -3.72
CA LEU A 542 1.55 -24.71 -4.96
C LEU A 542 2.37 -23.69 -5.77
N ARG A 543 3.26 -22.95 -5.12
CA ARG A 543 4.15 -21.98 -5.78
C ARG A 543 5.47 -22.58 -6.26
N THR A 544 6.01 -23.59 -5.58
CA THR A 544 7.38 -24.09 -5.78
C THR A 544 7.46 -25.49 -6.36
N ASP A 545 6.41 -26.30 -6.26
CA ASP A 545 6.42 -27.68 -6.76
C ASP A 545 5.69 -27.76 -8.11
N SER A 546 6.43 -28.00 -9.19
CA SER A 546 5.85 -28.18 -10.52
C SER A 546 5.06 -29.48 -10.66
N THR A 547 5.46 -30.54 -9.94
CA THR A 547 4.82 -31.87 -10.06
C THR A 547 3.43 -31.88 -9.44
N VAL A 548 3.28 -31.24 -8.28
CA VAL A 548 1.97 -31.06 -7.62
C VAL A 548 1.06 -30.16 -8.47
N ARG A 549 1.61 -29.13 -9.11
CA ARG A 549 0.86 -28.24 -10.03
C ARG A 549 0.31 -28.97 -11.25
N GLU A 550 1.12 -29.83 -11.88
CA GLU A 550 0.68 -30.63 -13.04
C GLU A 550 -0.48 -31.56 -12.68
N GLY A 551 -0.43 -32.18 -11.49
CA GLY A 551 -1.52 -33.03 -10.96
C GLY A 551 -2.80 -32.29 -10.58
N LEU A 552 -2.70 -30.97 -10.32
CA LEU A 552 -3.81 -30.07 -9.95
C LEU A 552 -4.37 -29.26 -11.13
N SER A 553 -3.93 -29.55 -12.36
CA SER A 553 -4.22 -28.76 -13.58
C SER A 553 -5.68 -28.26 -13.67
N ASP A 554 -6.65 -29.09 -13.29
CA ASP A 554 -8.03 -28.70 -13.08
C ASP A 554 -8.23 -28.09 -11.67
N GLY A 555 -8.27 -26.76 -11.59
CA GLY A 555 -8.57 -26.03 -10.35
C GLY A 555 -7.36 -25.39 -9.65
N LEU A 556 -6.13 -25.62 -10.12
CA LEU A 556 -4.89 -25.04 -9.59
C LEU A 556 -4.99 -23.51 -9.38
N ALA A 557 -5.40 -22.77 -10.40
CA ALA A 557 -5.47 -21.31 -10.32
C ALA A 557 -6.49 -20.82 -9.27
N THR A 558 -7.59 -21.55 -9.10
CA THR A 558 -8.58 -21.25 -8.04
C THR A 558 -7.97 -21.52 -6.67
N GLN A 559 -7.27 -22.65 -6.50
CA GLN A 559 -6.61 -23.00 -5.24
C GLN A 559 -5.48 -22.03 -4.89
N MET A 560 -4.62 -21.67 -5.85
CA MET A 560 -3.56 -20.68 -5.65
C MET A 560 -4.13 -19.35 -5.17
N GLN A 561 -5.22 -18.87 -5.79
CA GLN A 561 -5.86 -17.63 -5.39
C GLN A 561 -6.52 -17.71 -4.00
N ILE A 562 -7.17 -18.84 -3.68
CA ILE A 562 -7.72 -19.11 -2.35
C ILE A 562 -6.61 -19.04 -1.29
N TYR A 563 -5.51 -19.77 -1.50
CA TYR A 563 -4.40 -19.81 -0.56
C TYR A 563 -3.63 -18.48 -0.48
N SER A 564 -3.59 -17.71 -1.57
CA SER A 564 -3.05 -16.34 -1.57
C SER A 564 -3.89 -15.41 -0.68
N ILE A 565 -5.22 -15.37 -0.86
CA ILE A 565 -6.13 -14.58 -0.02
C ILE A 565 -6.03 -15.01 1.45
N ALA A 566 -5.95 -16.32 1.71
CA ALA A 566 -5.78 -16.83 3.06
C ALA A 566 -4.43 -16.41 3.66
N SER A 567 -3.34 -16.45 2.88
CA SER A 567 -2.01 -16.02 3.31
C SER A 567 -1.97 -14.54 3.68
N GLU A 568 -2.63 -13.68 2.91
CA GLU A 568 -2.76 -12.25 3.22
C GLU A 568 -3.52 -12.03 4.54
N ARG A 569 -4.64 -12.72 4.75
CA ARG A 569 -5.41 -12.62 6.01
C ARG A 569 -4.60 -13.08 7.22
N ILE A 570 -3.85 -14.17 7.07
CA ILE A 570 -2.95 -14.67 8.13
C ILE A 570 -1.87 -13.62 8.40
N TRP A 571 -1.25 -13.06 7.37
CA TRP A 571 -0.26 -12.00 7.49
C TRP A 571 -0.81 -10.77 8.23
N GLN A 572 -2.01 -10.28 7.86
CA GLN A 572 -2.65 -9.14 8.53
C GLN A 572 -2.87 -9.42 10.02
N ARG A 573 -3.33 -10.63 10.39
CA ARG A 573 -3.49 -11.02 11.79
C ARG A 573 -2.15 -11.00 12.53
N VAL A 574 -1.16 -11.70 11.96
CA VAL A 574 0.14 -11.96 12.58
C VAL A 574 0.98 -10.70 12.75
N PHE A 575 1.01 -9.83 11.73
CA PHE A 575 1.84 -8.63 11.71
C PHE A 575 1.12 -7.37 12.16
N LEU A 576 -0.18 -7.23 11.95
CA LEU A 576 -0.89 -5.97 12.22
C LEU A 576 -1.83 -6.08 13.42
N HIS A 577 -2.81 -6.98 13.41
CA HIS A 577 -3.90 -6.96 14.40
C HIS A 577 -3.48 -7.48 15.79
N GLU A 578 -2.78 -8.62 15.83
CA GLU A 578 -2.43 -9.30 17.07
C GLU A 578 -0.95 -9.13 17.45
N SER A 579 -0.20 -8.37 16.64
CA SER A 579 1.20 -8.07 16.96
C SER A 579 1.30 -6.92 17.97
N ARG A 580 2.44 -6.86 18.66
CA ARG A 580 2.73 -5.80 19.65
C ARG A 580 4.14 -5.30 19.48
N LEU A 581 4.33 -3.99 19.57
CA LEU A 581 5.65 -3.38 19.71
C LEU A 581 5.96 -3.28 21.20
N THR A 582 7.04 -3.89 21.64
CA THR A 582 7.39 -4.00 23.06
C THR A 582 8.76 -3.40 23.34
N THR A 583 8.88 -2.84 24.53
CA THR A 583 10.10 -2.28 25.11
C THR A 583 10.21 -2.81 26.54
N ASP A 584 11.35 -2.61 27.20
CA ASP A 584 11.56 -3.09 28.58
C ASP A 584 10.47 -2.63 29.57
N ASN A 585 9.83 -1.47 29.30
CA ASN A 585 8.92 -0.80 30.23
C ASN A 585 7.48 -0.63 29.71
N ALA A 586 7.18 -0.98 28.45
CA ALA A 586 5.88 -0.73 27.84
C ALA A 586 5.60 -1.59 26.61
N GLU A 587 4.30 -1.84 26.35
CA GLU A 587 3.79 -2.46 25.14
C GLU A 587 2.90 -1.46 24.38
N TYR A 588 3.04 -1.44 23.07
CA TYR A 588 2.33 -0.55 22.14
C TYR A 588 1.60 -1.41 21.11
N GLU A 589 0.31 -1.13 20.91
CA GLU A 589 -0.50 -1.80 19.89
C GLU A 589 -0.35 -1.10 18.54
N LEU A 590 -0.33 -1.87 17.46
CA LEU A 590 -0.49 -1.30 16.12
C LEU A 590 -1.97 -0.93 15.94
N LEU A 591 -2.25 0.35 15.69
CA LEU A 591 -3.61 0.85 15.53
C LEU A 591 -4.27 0.28 14.26
N ASP A 592 -5.58 0.02 14.29
CA ASP A 592 -6.34 -0.54 13.16
C ASP A 592 -6.22 0.28 11.86
N GLU A 593 -6.00 1.59 11.95
CA GLU A 593 -5.77 2.49 10.82
C GLU A 593 -4.53 2.13 9.99
N SER A 594 -3.60 1.37 10.58
CA SER A 594 -2.37 0.87 9.93
C SER A 594 -2.67 -0.09 8.78
N THR A 595 -3.87 -0.67 8.73
CA THR A 595 -4.28 -1.57 7.64
C THR A 595 -4.43 -0.86 6.30
N SER A 596 -4.71 0.45 6.31
CA SER A 596 -4.87 1.29 5.09
C SER A 596 -3.58 2.01 4.67
N ALA A 597 -2.46 1.75 5.36
CA ALA A 597 -1.19 2.35 5.03
C ALA A 597 -0.56 1.65 3.82
N HIS A 598 0.01 2.43 2.91
CA HIS A 598 0.67 1.92 1.71
C HIS A 598 2.20 1.77 1.89
N THR A 599 2.72 2.33 2.98
CA THR A 599 4.13 2.22 3.35
C THR A 599 4.29 1.75 4.78
N LEU A 600 5.33 0.97 5.02
CA LEU A 600 5.70 0.54 6.37
C LEU A 600 6.08 1.75 7.24
N SER A 601 6.67 2.78 6.61
CA SER A 601 6.94 4.08 7.22
C SER A 601 5.69 4.75 7.81
N GLN A 602 4.55 4.70 7.13
CA GLN A 602 3.28 5.26 7.63
C GLN A 602 2.75 4.49 8.84
N VAL A 603 2.80 3.15 8.80
CA VAL A 603 2.39 2.29 9.92
C VAL A 603 3.22 2.63 11.15
N LEU A 604 4.55 2.66 11.00
CA LEU A 604 5.46 2.87 12.12
C LEU A 604 5.46 4.31 12.64
N SER A 605 5.21 5.32 11.79
CA SER A 605 5.08 6.71 12.24
C SER A 605 3.96 6.86 13.27
N LYS A 606 2.80 6.22 13.01
CA LYS A 606 1.69 6.20 13.98
C LYS A 606 2.02 5.35 15.20
N ALA A 607 2.51 4.13 14.99
CA ALA A 607 2.74 3.16 16.06
C ALA A 607 3.82 3.59 17.07
N LEU A 608 4.87 4.28 16.62
CA LEU A 608 5.98 4.73 17.47
C LEU A 608 5.73 6.08 18.15
N THR A 609 4.63 6.78 17.80
CA THR A 609 4.33 8.10 18.38
C THR A 609 4.29 8.09 19.91
N PRO A 610 3.55 7.18 20.59
CA PRO A 610 3.52 7.14 22.05
C PRO A 610 4.89 6.84 22.68
N TYR A 611 5.69 6.03 22.00
CA TYR A 611 7.05 5.71 22.44
C TYR A 611 7.96 6.95 22.38
N PHE A 612 7.94 7.68 21.26
CA PHE A 612 8.74 8.89 21.11
C PHE A 612 8.25 10.04 22.00
N ASP A 613 6.95 10.17 22.25
CA ASP A 613 6.41 11.16 23.20
C ASP A 613 6.92 10.92 24.62
N SER A 614 7.04 9.65 25.04
CA SER A 614 7.61 9.28 26.34
C SER A 614 9.13 9.51 26.38
N LEU A 615 9.85 9.09 25.33
CA LEU A 615 11.32 9.15 25.28
C LEU A 615 11.85 10.57 25.10
N TYR A 616 11.21 11.39 24.26
CA TYR A 616 11.67 12.70 23.82
C TYR A 616 10.68 13.81 24.19
N SER A 617 10.29 13.83 25.47
CA SER A 617 9.28 14.77 25.99
C SER A 617 9.55 16.27 25.75
N GLN A 618 10.80 16.66 25.46
CA GLN A 618 11.19 18.05 25.19
C GLN A 618 11.46 18.34 23.71
N HIS A 619 11.17 17.39 22.81
CA HIS A 619 11.33 17.63 21.37
C HIS A 619 10.33 18.70 20.88
N PRO A 620 10.77 19.68 20.07
CA PRO A 620 9.89 20.69 19.50
C PRO A 620 8.84 20.09 18.56
N GLU A 621 7.73 20.77 18.38
CA GLU A 621 6.70 20.39 17.41
C GLU A 621 6.79 21.30 16.19
N PHE A 622 6.98 20.70 15.02
CA PHE A 622 7.02 21.41 13.74
C PHE A 622 5.68 21.24 13.02
N ALA A 623 5.19 22.34 12.42
CA ALA A 623 3.91 22.33 11.69
C ALA A 623 4.00 21.66 10.30
N ALA A 624 5.19 21.29 9.85
CA ALA A 624 5.45 20.53 8.63
C ALA A 624 6.69 19.63 8.81
N SER A 625 6.98 18.78 7.84
CA SER A 625 8.12 17.87 7.86
C SER A 625 9.44 18.61 7.58
N LEU A 626 10.42 18.49 8.48
CA LEU A 626 11.75 19.05 8.33
C LEU A 626 12.67 18.07 7.58
N GLY A 627 12.87 18.31 6.29
CA GLY A 627 13.83 17.58 5.46
C GLY A 627 15.14 18.34 5.23
N VAL A 628 16.06 17.69 4.51
CA VAL A 628 17.38 18.26 4.14
C VAL A 628 17.20 19.54 3.34
N LYS A 629 16.22 19.57 2.43
CA LYS A 629 15.94 20.73 1.57
C LYS A 629 15.50 21.94 2.40
N GLU A 630 14.51 21.76 3.26
CA GLU A 630 13.98 22.81 4.13
C GLU A 630 15.07 23.36 5.05
N ALA A 631 15.87 22.47 5.65
CA ALA A 631 17.00 22.86 6.48
C ALA A 631 18.04 23.67 5.68
N SER A 632 18.47 23.19 4.52
CA SER A 632 19.43 23.89 3.65
C SER A 632 18.92 25.26 3.20
N MET A 633 17.64 25.38 2.84
CA MET A 633 17.03 26.65 2.45
C MET A 633 17.01 27.64 3.61
N LEU A 634 16.67 27.19 4.81
CA LEU A 634 16.66 28.04 5.99
C LEU A 634 18.09 28.47 6.38
N ILE A 635 19.08 27.57 6.27
CA ILE A 635 20.49 27.90 6.48
C ILE A 635 20.97 28.97 5.50
N ALA A 636 20.75 28.80 4.20
CA ALA A 636 21.26 29.73 3.19
C ALA A 636 20.50 31.07 3.19
N ASN A 637 19.17 31.03 3.24
CA ASN A 637 18.35 32.24 3.05
C ASN A 637 18.16 33.04 4.33
N PHE A 638 18.01 32.39 5.48
CA PHE A 638 17.79 33.06 6.77
C PHE A 638 19.11 33.29 7.51
N PHE A 639 19.87 32.24 7.81
CA PHE A 639 21.13 32.36 8.56
C PHE A 639 22.30 32.92 7.72
N GLY A 640 22.36 32.58 6.43
CA GLY A 640 23.34 33.08 5.47
C GLY A 640 22.98 34.44 4.85
N GLY A 641 21.74 34.91 5.04
CA GLY A 641 21.28 36.22 4.55
C GLY A 641 21.02 36.31 3.05
N GLY A 642 20.87 35.17 2.34
CA GLY A 642 20.65 35.16 0.89
C GLY A 642 19.30 35.75 0.45
N ALA A 643 18.21 35.47 1.20
CA ALA A 643 16.86 35.94 0.89
C ALA A 643 15.95 35.98 2.14
N PRO A 644 16.27 36.78 3.17
CA PRO A 644 15.56 36.76 4.45
C PRO A 644 14.10 37.23 4.34
N GLU A 645 13.81 38.19 3.45
CA GLU A 645 12.49 38.83 3.30
C GLU A 645 11.50 38.00 2.45
N SER A 646 11.91 36.85 1.91
CA SER A 646 11.03 36.05 1.05
C SER A 646 9.87 35.45 1.85
N ALA A 647 8.68 35.34 1.23
CA ALA A 647 7.51 34.74 1.87
C ALA A 647 7.75 33.27 2.27
N GLU A 648 8.56 32.56 1.48
CA GLU A 648 8.96 31.18 1.75
C GLU A 648 9.90 31.08 2.96
N THR A 649 10.91 31.94 3.06
CA THR A 649 11.81 32.01 4.22
C THR A 649 11.02 32.29 5.50
N ARG A 650 10.06 33.23 5.46
CA ARG A 650 9.19 33.54 6.60
C ARG A 650 8.41 32.32 7.08
N ARG A 651 7.76 31.61 6.14
CA ARG A 651 7.05 30.37 6.44
C ARG A 651 7.97 29.33 7.08
N LEU A 652 9.17 29.14 6.55
CA LEU A 652 10.14 28.19 7.10
C LEU A 652 10.62 28.60 8.50
N VAL A 653 10.83 29.89 8.77
CA VAL A 653 11.20 30.41 10.10
C VAL A 653 10.10 30.09 11.11
N ASP A 654 8.84 30.40 10.79
CA ASP A 654 7.70 30.13 11.67
C ASP A 654 7.51 28.63 11.92
N THR A 655 7.76 27.81 10.90
CA THR A 655 7.54 26.36 10.96
C THR A 655 8.65 25.63 11.72
N PHE A 656 9.91 26.05 11.59
CA PHE A 656 11.08 25.28 12.04
C PHE A 656 12.02 26.04 12.98
N ALA A 657 12.34 27.32 12.70
CA ALA A 657 13.28 28.08 13.52
C ALA A 657 12.65 28.58 14.83
N ALA A 658 11.39 29.02 14.78
CA ALA A 658 10.68 29.52 15.95
C ALA A 658 10.42 28.45 17.03
N PRO A 659 9.99 27.21 16.69
CA PRO A 659 9.89 26.13 17.69
C PRO A 659 11.21 25.77 18.37
N LEU A 660 12.35 26.01 17.68
CA LEU A 660 13.69 25.83 18.24
C LEU A 660 14.21 27.09 18.97
N GLY A 661 13.46 28.19 18.98
CA GLY A 661 13.91 29.47 19.57
C GLY A 661 15.06 30.14 18.80
N LEU A 662 15.29 29.79 17.54
CA LEU A 662 16.40 30.30 16.71
C LEU A 662 16.06 31.59 15.95
N GLY A 663 14.78 31.94 15.88
CA GLY A 663 14.31 33.20 15.31
C GLY A 663 12.80 33.35 15.41
N VAL A 664 12.31 34.54 15.08
CA VAL A 664 10.88 34.87 15.08
C VAL A 664 10.53 35.71 13.86
N SER A 665 9.31 35.58 13.36
CA SER A 665 8.75 36.55 12.41
C SER A 665 8.09 37.71 13.17
N PHE A 666 8.32 38.93 12.71
CA PHE A 666 7.73 40.15 13.30
C PHE A 666 7.46 41.19 12.20
N ASP A 667 6.23 41.70 12.11
CA ASP A 667 5.81 42.76 11.17
C ASP A 667 6.37 42.62 9.74
N SER A 668 6.22 41.44 9.15
CA SER A 668 6.71 41.07 7.80
C SER A 668 8.22 40.89 7.66
N SER A 669 9.00 41.05 8.72
CA SER A 669 10.44 40.76 8.79
C SER A 669 10.71 39.46 9.57
N VAL A 670 11.90 38.89 9.40
CA VAL A 670 12.38 37.76 10.22
C VAL A 670 13.62 38.17 10.98
N ILE A 671 13.64 37.85 12.27
CA ILE A 671 14.72 38.25 13.18
C ILE A 671 15.32 36.98 13.77
N ALA A 672 16.62 36.78 13.55
CA ALA A 672 17.37 35.70 14.18
C ALA A 672 17.63 36.03 15.66
N THR A 673 17.54 35.02 16.52
CA THR A 673 17.84 35.15 17.96
C THR A 673 19.27 35.62 18.14
N THR A 674 19.50 36.56 19.06
CA THR A 674 20.83 37.14 19.28
C THR A 674 21.80 36.12 19.87
N GLY A 675 23.11 36.31 19.69
CA GLY A 675 24.13 35.39 20.21
C GLY A 675 24.04 35.17 21.72
N GLU A 676 23.76 36.22 22.50
CA GLU A 676 23.60 36.11 23.97
C GLU A 676 22.37 35.26 24.33
N GLU A 677 21.23 35.48 23.68
CA GLU A 677 20.00 34.72 23.89
C GLU A 677 20.16 33.26 23.44
N LEU A 678 20.81 33.02 22.30
CA LEU A 678 21.10 31.67 21.80
C LEU A 678 21.88 30.85 22.83
N LEU A 679 22.93 31.42 23.43
CA LEU A 679 23.72 30.74 24.46
C LEU A 679 22.91 30.46 25.74
N GLN A 680 21.81 31.18 25.97
CA GLN A 680 20.92 30.92 27.11
C GLN A 680 19.89 29.81 26.85
N LEU A 681 19.65 29.44 25.59
CA LEU A 681 18.68 28.40 25.23
C LEU A 681 19.06 27.06 25.85
N PRO A 682 18.11 26.33 26.47
CA PRO A 682 18.37 25.02 27.06
C PRO A 682 19.01 24.02 26.07
N LEU A 683 18.54 24.01 24.82
CA LEU A 683 19.07 23.12 23.78
C LEU A 683 20.54 23.43 23.43
N VAL A 684 20.93 24.71 23.38
CA VAL A 684 22.31 25.13 23.08
C VAL A 684 23.22 24.80 24.25
N LYS A 685 22.76 25.00 25.49
CA LYS A 685 23.48 24.58 26.70
C LYS A 685 23.74 23.07 26.70
N THR A 686 22.75 22.27 26.31
CA THR A 686 22.92 20.82 26.16
C THR A 686 23.92 20.46 25.04
N ALA A 687 23.84 21.14 23.89
CA ALA A 687 24.77 20.93 22.78
C ALA A 687 26.23 21.17 23.21
N LEU A 688 26.49 22.34 23.80
CA LEU A 688 27.84 22.76 24.20
C LEU A 688 28.34 22.02 25.45
N GLY A 689 27.44 21.59 26.33
CA GLY A 689 27.79 20.91 27.59
C GLY A 689 28.70 21.78 28.44
N THR A 690 29.84 21.23 28.88
CA THR A 690 30.86 21.97 29.66
C THR A 690 31.95 22.61 28.80
N THR A 691 31.88 22.48 27.47
CA THR A 691 32.95 22.89 26.56
C THR A 691 32.72 24.31 26.07
N SER A 692 33.71 25.21 26.27
CA SER A 692 33.61 26.63 25.87
C SER A 692 34.27 26.95 24.53
N ASP A 693 35.30 26.18 24.10
CA ASP A 693 36.18 26.63 23.01
C ASP A 693 36.19 25.76 21.76
N ALA A 694 35.98 24.44 21.88
CA ALA A 694 35.87 23.53 20.75
C ALA A 694 35.14 22.26 21.17
N ALA A 695 34.29 21.73 20.29
CA ALA A 695 33.56 20.50 20.53
C ALA A 695 33.43 19.70 19.23
N SER A 696 33.57 18.37 19.31
CA SER A 696 33.39 17.50 18.16
C SER A 696 31.91 17.42 17.79
N LEU A 697 31.63 17.35 16.48
CA LEU A 697 30.25 17.24 15.99
C LEU A 697 29.59 15.96 16.49
N LYS A 698 30.38 14.88 16.64
CA LYS A 698 29.92 13.60 17.18
C LYS A 698 29.44 13.72 18.63
N GLU A 699 30.15 14.46 19.47
CA GLU A 699 29.73 14.71 20.86
C GLU A 699 28.47 15.57 20.94
N ILE A 700 28.43 16.66 20.16
CA ILE A 700 27.26 17.54 20.12
C ILE A 700 26.03 16.76 19.64
N SER A 701 26.18 16.03 18.55
CA SER A 701 25.10 15.22 17.97
C SER A 701 24.60 14.20 18.99
N GLY A 702 25.51 13.48 19.67
CA GLY A 702 25.14 12.52 20.70
C GLY A 702 24.38 13.13 21.89
N ARG A 703 24.68 14.37 22.28
CA ARG A 703 23.94 15.07 23.36
C ARG A 703 22.57 15.54 22.89
N LEU A 704 22.48 16.09 21.67
CA LEU A 704 21.23 16.61 21.12
C LEU A 704 20.24 15.50 20.70
N SER A 705 20.74 14.35 20.25
CA SER A 705 19.93 13.19 19.90
C SER A 705 19.46 12.37 21.12
N ALA A 706 20.07 12.59 22.29
CA ALA A 706 19.70 11.88 23.51
C ALA A 706 18.38 12.40 24.10
N ALA A 707 17.71 11.54 24.89
CA ALA A 707 16.58 11.94 25.69
C ALA A 707 16.99 13.03 26.72
N PRO A 708 16.13 14.03 26.99
CA PRO A 708 14.74 14.17 26.55
C PRO A 708 14.54 14.97 25.25
N LEU A 709 15.61 15.40 24.57
CA LEU A 709 15.52 16.29 23.40
C LEU A 709 15.25 15.52 22.10
N GLY A 710 16.10 14.54 21.77
CA GLY A 710 15.92 13.70 20.59
C GLY A 710 16.03 14.40 19.23
N LEU A 711 16.75 15.52 19.09
CA LEU A 711 16.75 16.29 17.84
C LEU A 711 17.32 15.47 16.67
N THR A 712 16.65 15.54 15.50
CA THR A 712 17.14 14.94 14.25
C THR A 712 18.33 15.71 13.70
N ARG A 713 19.08 15.10 12.76
CA ARG A 713 20.27 15.69 12.16
C ARG A 713 19.99 17.06 11.54
N GLU A 714 18.88 17.22 10.84
CA GLU A 714 18.45 18.46 10.19
C GLU A 714 18.19 19.56 11.23
N ALA A 715 17.50 19.25 12.33
CA ALA A 715 17.28 20.20 13.43
C ALA A 715 18.60 20.60 14.12
N GLN A 716 19.52 19.64 14.33
CA GLN A 716 20.86 19.91 14.85
C GLN A 716 21.64 20.86 13.94
N HIS A 717 21.57 20.68 12.63
CA HIS A 717 22.21 21.57 11.65
C HIS A 717 21.68 23.00 11.75
N LEU A 718 20.36 23.20 11.95
CA LEU A 718 19.78 24.53 12.15
C LEU A 718 20.33 25.22 13.40
N VAL A 719 20.41 24.49 14.52
CA VAL A 719 20.97 25.01 15.79
C VAL A 719 22.42 25.43 15.61
N LEU A 720 23.22 24.58 14.96
CA LEU A 720 24.63 24.85 14.72
C LEU A 720 24.84 26.03 13.75
N ALA A 721 24.05 26.10 12.68
CA ALA A 721 24.10 27.22 11.73
C ALA A 721 23.73 28.55 12.40
N ALA A 722 22.76 28.56 13.31
CA ALA A 722 22.40 29.75 14.08
C ALA A 722 23.57 30.25 14.95
N LEU A 723 24.30 29.34 15.61
CA LEU A 723 25.49 29.67 16.39
C LEU A 723 26.62 30.28 15.53
N VAL A 724 26.83 29.73 14.33
CA VAL A 724 27.82 30.27 13.38
C VAL A 724 27.37 31.62 12.83
N ALA A 725 26.10 31.78 12.48
CA ALA A 725 25.53 33.04 11.98
C ALA A 725 25.69 34.18 13.00
N GLN A 726 25.48 33.89 14.28
CA GLN A 726 25.67 34.84 15.39
C GLN A 726 27.13 34.96 15.88
N ARG A 727 28.09 34.45 15.10
CA ARG A 727 29.55 34.54 15.36
C ARG A 727 29.96 33.98 16.72
N GLN A 728 29.24 32.99 17.24
CA GLN A 728 29.61 32.31 18.47
C GLN A 728 30.67 31.23 18.22
N PHE A 729 30.64 30.61 17.03
CA PHE A 729 31.58 29.56 16.62
C PHE A 729 31.83 29.60 15.10
N ASP A 730 32.90 28.95 14.64
CA ASP A 730 33.14 28.54 13.26
C ASP A 730 32.99 27.01 13.13
N PHE A 731 32.53 26.52 11.98
CA PHE A 731 32.65 25.09 11.66
C PHE A 731 34.10 24.74 11.32
N VAL A 732 34.56 23.58 11.78
CA VAL A 732 35.89 23.04 11.47
C VAL A 732 35.73 21.81 10.58
N THR A 733 36.31 21.84 9.39
CA THR A 733 36.27 20.71 8.45
C THR A 733 37.36 19.68 8.74
N ALA A 734 37.26 18.49 8.12
CA ALA A 734 38.28 17.45 8.19
C ALA A 734 39.66 17.89 7.68
N SER A 735 39.70 18.85 6.74
CA SER A 735 40.94 19.47 6.24
C SER A 735 41.49 20.58 7.15
N GLY A 736 40.82 20.87 8.28
CA GLY A 736 41.19 21.95 9.21
C GLY A 736 40.77 23.35 8.74
N ASN A 737 39.98 23.45 7.67
CA ASN A 737 39.44 24.73 7.21
C ASN A 737 38.32 25.19 8.14
N ARG A 738 38.11 26.50 8.19
CA ARG A 738 37.04 27.11 9.00
C ARG A 738 35.98 27.74 8.12
N ILE A 739 34.72 27.36 8.33
CA ILE A 739 33.56 27.96 7.67
C ILE A 739 32.90 28.89 8.69
N ASN A 740 32.85 30.18 8.37
CA ASN A 740 32.29 31.22 9.23
C ASN A 740 30.93 31.72 8.69
N HIS A 741 30.31 32.66 9.41
CA HIS A 741 29.02 33.24 9.05
C HIS A 741 28.88 33.73 7.59
N ARG A 742 29.97 34.16 6.93
CA ARG A 742 29.94 34.69 5.56
C ARG A 742 29.86 33.61 4.47
N SER A 743 29.92 32.34 4.85
CA SER A 743 29.91 31.21 3.92
C SER A 743 28.71 30.28 4.15
N LEU A 744 27.76 30.69 4.99
CA LEU A 744 26.53 29.93 5.26
C LEU A 744 25.53 30.02 4.10
N ASP A 745 25.67 31.00 3.21
CA ASP A 745 24.91 31.15 1.97
C ASP A 745 25.35 30.14 0.88
N LEU A 746 26.52 29.51 1.04
CA LEU A 746 27.03 28.47 0.17
C LEU A 746 26.53 27.09 0.59
N GLN A 747 26.54 26.14 -0.34
CA GLN A 747 26.17 24.75 -0.06
C GLN A 747 27.18 24.11 0.90
N ILE A 748 26.73 23.83 2.12
CA ILE A 748 27.54 23.19 3.17
C ILE A 748 27.51 21.67 2.98
N ILE A 749 28.69 21.05 2.90
CA ILE A 749 28.85 19.59 2.94
C ILE A 749 29.00 19.18 4.41
N TRP A 750 27.89 18.79 5.03
CA TRP A 750 27.85 18.51 6.47
C TRP A 750 28.70 17.31 6.89
N ASP A 751 28.94 16.34 6.00
CA ASP A 751 29.78 15.18 6.28
C ASP A 751 31.28 15.55 6.41
N ASP A 752 31.70 16.70 5.86
CA ASP A 752 33.07 17.20 5.99
C ASP A 752 33.33 17.95 7.30
N ILE A 753 32.27 18.28 8.06
CA ILE A 753 32.36 19.04 9.32
C ILE A 753 32.70 18.08 10.47
N GLN A 754 33.82 18.31 11.14
CA GLN A 754 34.24 17.52 12.30
C GLN A 754 33.83 18.12 13.65
N GLY A 755 33.54 19.42 13.70
CA GLY A 755 33.14 20.08 14.93
C GLY A 755 32.98 21.59 14.79
N ILE A 756 32.87 22.25 15.94
CA ILE A 756 32.82 23.71 16.07
C ILE A 756 33.98 24.20 16.94
N ALA A 757 34.44 25.42 16.70
CA ALA A 757 35.46 26.08 17.52
C ALA A 757 35.25 27.59 17.61
N SER A 758 35.69 28.23 18.69
CA SER A 758 35.58 29.68 18.89
C SER A 758 36.16 30.44 17.69
N PRO A 759 35.54 31.53 17.22
CA PRO A 759 35.96 32.24 16.01
C PRO A 759 37.41 32.70 16.11
N ARG A 760 38.15 32.68 15.00
CA ARG A 760 39.48 33.30 14.98
C ARG A 760 39.33 34.82 15.11
N SER A 761 40.06 35.43 16.05
CA SER A 761 40.23 36.88 16.12
C SER A 761 40.84 37.38 14.80
N GLU A 762 40.11 38.20 14.06
CA GLU A 762 40.65 38.90 12.89
C GLU A 762 41.72 39.89 13.38
N GLU A 763 43.00 39.51 13.32
CA GLU A 763 44.09 40.50 13.37
C GLU A 763 44.08 41.27 12.04
N TYR A 764 43.59 42.50 12.08
CA TYR A 764 43.62 43.42 10.95
C TYR A 764 45.07 43.83 10.65
N PRO A 765 45.59 43.61 9.43
CA PRO A 765 46.74 44.36 8.97
C PRO A 765 46.28 45.81 8.70
N LEU A 766 46.80 46.76 9.46
CA LEU A 766 46.61 48.19 9.24
C LEU A 766 46.97 48.53 7.78
N GLU A 767 46.00 49.04 7.01
CA GLU A 767 46.26 49.56 5.66
C GLU A 767 47.33 50.65 5.69
N PRO A 768 48.28 50.67 4.75
CA PRO A 768 49.24 51.77 4.63
C PRO A 768 48.52 53.02 4.13
N ARG A 769 48.52 54.08 4.96
CA ARG A 769 48.05 55.43 4.61
C ARG A 769 48.54 55.84 3.22
N ARG A 770 47.63 55.95 2.25
CA ARG A 770 47.89 56.59 0.95
C ARG A 770 48.32 58.04 1.18
N LYS A 771 49.53 58.38 0.73
CA LYS A 771 49.98 59.77 0.61
C LYS A 771 49.13 60.48 -0.45
N LEU A 772 48.50 61.59 -0.07
CA LEU A 772 47.88 62.53 -1.00
C LEU A 772 48.97 63.23 -1.85
N PRO A 773 48.75 63.45 -3.16
CA PRO A 773 49.67 64.20 -3.99
C PRO A 773 49.48 65.71 -3.78
N HIS A 774 50.62 66.41 -3.69
CA HIS A 774 50.69 67.86 -3.77
C HIS A 774 50.05 68.39 -5.06
N CYS A 775 49.12 69.32 -4.94
CA CYS A 775 48.83 70.31 -5.97
C CYS A 775 49.34 71.67 -5.48
N GLY A 776 50.29 72.25 -6.21
CA GLY A 776 50.58 73.67 -6.12
C GLY A 776 49.63 74.44 -7.03
N VAL A 777 49.08 75.55 -6.54
CA VAL A 777 49.48 76.95 -6.78
C VAL A 777 48.93 77.76 -5.62
#